data_AF-A0A661ZWB3-F1
#
_entry.id   AF-A0A661ZWB3-F1
#
_cell.length_a   1.000
_cell.length_b   1.000
_cell.length_c   1.000
_cell.angle_alpha   90.00
_cell.angle_beta   90.00
_cell.angle_gamma   90.00
#
_symmetry.space_group_name_H-M   'P 1'
#
loop_
_entity.id
_entity.type
_entity.pdbx_description
1 polymer ?
#
loop_
_entity_poly.entity_id
_entity_poly.type
_entity_poly.pdbx_seq_one_letter_code
_entity_poly.pdbx_strand_id
1 'polypeptide(L)'
;MKNITTFLLIIIISTPIFSQKTSNTGLSTVYPNIIKTPIGFSISAPLRDAPLDTIDINTGKEFYLNKHRDRELNPNIFPPDFKNMPFDPGEQITMGNINSGKGLENNYPGQNSGSYPPDCNGTVGQDYYFQVVNTTYQIFNKSDGSSAAGPSNLNTIFNSSLPGASCNSGDPIVLWDEQADRWLFSEFSLCGSNHYMLIAVSTTNDPTGTWYSWSFDVDDTPDYMKFGIWEDGYYMATNTSPGNDVYVFERSEMIAGGSNPTMIGFDNPNRPATFDGFHCLLPLDNDGPWAPTGTPGQFITIADNDQSNAADELRIYELDADWTTPSNSTFSMVQQLPVNSFAGNFTGDWNNIQQPGTSQKLDAISTVLMYRAQYRNFSGTQKIVCSHAIAESSTESALRWYELEKTSGNWSITQQGTYNPDGVSRWNSTIAMNDVGQIAMGYSVSDATSTYPGIRYCGQSTTAPTGVMDIAEVSIWNGTNSQTGANRWGDYCNISIDPSDGTTFWYTNEYMGSSTHGTRIASFSFPPSCTAPAVQASNFLQVSATTSSMDISWTRGNGDAVLIVAREGSSVNSNPVSGNSYTANSTFGTGSEIGTSNFVVYNGTGTSASITGLSSGIEYHFSFYEFFNIDNCYLTPAYEDYSSTIGTPTLTTTTITSISSQTAISGGNISSNNGAAITVRGICWNTSGTPTITNFYTSDGTGTGTFNSSLTGLNPLTQYFVRAYATNSYGTAYGNEEVFTTACGTVTVFPFSQNFDTWTVSSPDYACTADGTVVLDDCWVNMGGDDIDWDIFTGSTGSGSTGPSSGYSGSGNYIYTESSSCFSSTGYVKSPNFDLTSLSNAELVFYYHMYGNSMGSLSVQISTD
;
A
#
# COMPACT_ATOMS: atom_id res chain seq x y z
N MET A 1 59.85 -9.49 -19.14
CA MET A 1 59.97 -8.37 -20.09
C MET A 1 58.97 -8.56 -21.22
N LYS A 2 57.83 -7.87 -21.14
CA LYS A 2 57.07 -7.26 -22.24
C LYS A 2 55.76 -6.73 -21.63
N ASN A 3 55.70 -5.40 -21.50
CA ASN A 3 54.54 -4.65 -21.06
C ASN A 3 53.43 -4.79 -22.11
N ILE A 4 52.22 -5.15 -21.68
CA ILE A 4 51.00 -4.96 -22.46
C ILE A 4 50.16 -3.98 -21.65
N THR A 5 50.21 -2.72 -22.07
CA THR A 5 49.38 -1.63 -21.59
C THR A 5 48.04 -1.75 -22.30
N THR A 6 46.99 -2.17 -21.60
CA THR A 6 45.62 -2.16 -22.11
C THR A 6 45.10 -0.73 -22.06
N PHE A 7 45.01 -0.07 -23.21
CA PHE A 7 44.31 1.20 -23.38
C PHE A 7 42.80 0.94 -23.20
N LEU A 8 42.23 1.44 -22.10
CA LEU A 8 40.79 1.50 -21.91
C LEU A 8 40.27 2.67 -22.77
N LEU A 9 39.61 2.36 -23.87
CA LEU A 9 38.95 3.34 -24.73
C LEU A 9 37.67 3.80 -24.01
N ILE A 10 37.75 4.91 -23.28
CA ILE A 10 36.57 5.61 -22.74
C ILE A 10 35.87 6.25 -23.93
N ILE A 11 34.78 5.65 -24.38
CA ILE A 11 33.83 6.27 -25.31
C ILE A 11 33.07 7.32 -24.50
N ILE A 12 33.51 8.58 -24.59
CA ILE A 12 32.72 9.73 -24.16
C ILE A 12 31.59 9.86 -25.19
N ILE A 13 30.39 9.41 -24.84
CA ILE A 13 29.18 9.74 -25.59
C ILE A 13 28.91 11.22 -25.29
N SER A 14 29.36 12.10 -26.18
CA SER A 14 28.97 13.51 -26.13
C SER A 14 27.47 13.60 -26.38
N THR A 15 26.71 14.04 -25.39
CA THR A 15 25.35 14.54 -25.62
C THR A 15 25.41 15.69 -26.63
N PRO A 16 24.47 15.81 -27.57
CA PRO A 16 24.48 16.91 -28.53
C PRO A 16 24.23 18.22 -27.78
N ILE A 17 25.26 19.06 -27.70
CA ILE A 17 25.11 20.46 -27.29
C ILE A 17 24.35 21.15 -28.42
N PHE A 18 23.04 21.32 -28.26
CA PHE A 18 22.25 22.16 -29.15
C PHE A 18 22.68 23.62 -28.97
N SER A 19 23.22 24.22 -30.03
CA SER A 19 23.49 25.66 -30.09
C SER A 19 22.15 26.41 -30.09
N GLN A 20 21.78 26.98 -28.96
CA GLN A 20 20.55 27.75 -28.78
C GLN A 20 20.58 29.00 -29.68
N LYS A 21 19.68 29.03 -30.68
CA LYS A 21 19.58 30.14 -31.64
C LYS A 21 18.66 31.21 -31.06
N THR A 22 19.20 32.36 -30.69
CA THR A 22 18.42 33.53 -30.26
C THR A 22 17.84 34.25 -31.49
N SER A 23 16.53 34.17 -31.73
CA SER A 23 15.86 35.04 -32.69
C SER A 23 15.46 36.36 -32.01
N ASN A 24 16.32 37.37 -32.09
CA ASN A 24 15.92 38.75 -31.82
C ASN A 24 15.10 39.26 -33.01
N THR A 25 13.77 39.13 -32.96
CA THR A 25 12.86 39.81 -33.90
C THR A 25 11.82 40.61 -33.15
N GLY A 26 11.98 41.94 -33.13
CA GLY A 26 10.90 42.93 -32.99
C GLY A 26 9.89 42.78 -31.84
N LEU A 27 10.35 42.65 -30.60
CA LEU A 27 9.49 42.54 -29.41
C LEU A 27 8.95 43.93 -29.05
N SER A 28 7.65 44.17 -29.29
CA SER A 28 7.00 45.44 -28.92
C SER A 28 6.58 45.41 -27.46
N THR A 29 7.13 46.33 -26.66
CA THR A 29 6.61 46.62 -25.31
C THR A 29 5.15 47.08 -25.41
N VAL A 30 4.30 46.48 -24.58
CA VAL A 30 2.90 46.81 -24.42
C VAL A 30 2.72 47.63 -23.15
N TYR A 31 1.80 48.58 -23.19
CA TYR A 31 1.41 49.44 -22.07
C TYR A 31 -0.02 49.11 -21.66
N PRO A 32 -0.41 49.36 -20.40
CA PRO A 32 -1.72 48.97 -19.93
C PRO A 32 -2.81 49.78 -20.64
N ASN A 33 -3.90 49.09 -20.98
CA ASN A 33 -5.13 49.71 -21.48
C ASN A 33 -6.25 49.70 -20.41
N ILE A 34 -6.06 48.94 -19.32
CA ILE A 34 -6.93 48.88 -18.16
C ILE A 34 -6.12 49.26 -16.93
N ILE A 35 -6.61 50.26 -16.20
CA ILE A 35 -6.19 50.59 -14.83
C ILE A 35 -7.47 50.85 -14.05
N LYS A 36 -7.83 49.93 -13.15
CA LYS A 36 -9.08 49.98 -12.39
C LYS A 36 -8.82 49.69 -10.92
N THR A 37 -9.70 50.18 -10.05
CA THR A 37 -9.85 49.70 -8.67
C THR A 37 -11.04 48.73 -8.62
N PRO A 38 -11.15 47.89 -7.58
CA PRO A 38 -12.30 47.01 -7.46
C PRO A 38 -13.62 47.80 -7.36
N ILE A 39 -14.70 47.21 -7.84
CA ILE A 39 -16.06 47.77 -7.79
C ILE A 39 -16.77 47.45 -6.46
N GLY A 40 -16.12 46.68 -5.59
CA GLY A 40 -16.57 46.42 -4.24
C GLY A 40 -15.48 45.82 -3.38
N PHE A 41 -15.61 46.02 -2.08
CA PHE A 41 -14.76 45.42 -1.05
C PHE A 41 -15.64 44.93 0.10
N SER A 42 -15.31 43.78 0.66
CA SER A 42 -15.98 43.24 1.84
C SER A 42 -15.05 42.39 2.68
N ILE A 43 -15.45 42.16 3.94
CA ILE A 43 -14.85 41.14 4.79
C ILE A 43 -15.84 39.99 4.88
N SER A 44 -15.39 38.78 4.60
CA SER A 44 -16.21 37.57 4.68
C SER A 44 -16.62 37.27 6.11
N ALA A 45 -17.65 36.44 6.29
CA ALA A 45 -17.80 35.69 7.53
C ALA A 45 -16.66 34.65 7.67
N PRO A 46 -16.36 34.13 8.87
CA PRO A 46 -15.45 33.02 9.02
C PRO A 46 -15.87 31.81 8.16
N LEU A 47 -14.96 31.22 7.39
CA LEU A 47 -15.29 30.08 6.52
C LEU A 47 -15.69 28.83 7.32
N ARG A 48 -15.23 28.70 8.58
CA ARG A 48 -15.71 27.66 9.50
C ARG A 48 -17.23 27.71 9.77
N ASP A 49 -17.85 28.87 9.56
CA ASP A 49 -19.28 29.11 9.75
C ASP A 49 -20.05 29.10 8.42
N ALA A 50 -19.38 28.85 7.29
CA ALA A 50 -20.00 28.81 5.99
C ALA A 50 -21.04 27.67 5.91
N PRO A 51 -22.17 27.87 5.22
CA PRO A 51 -23.14 26.80 5.02
C PRO A 51 -22.50 25.61 4.33
N LEU A 52 -22.71 24.42 4.87
CA LEU A 52 -22.31 23.19 4.21
C LEU A 52 -23.10 23.03 2.92
N ASP A 53 -22.42 22.71 1.83
CA ASP A 53 -23.09 22.36 0.60
C ASP A 53 -23.83 21.03 0.78
N THR A 54 -25.15 21.05 0.55
CA THR A 54 -25.98 19.85 0.64
C THR A 54 -25.97 19.13 -0.70
N ILE A 55 -24.80 18.68 -1.18
CA ILE A 55 -24.56 17.93 -2.44
C ILE A 55 -25.78 17.99 -3.37
N ASP A 56 -26.06 19.16 -3.95
CA ASP A 56 -27.10 19.23 -4.96
C ASP A 56 -26.44 18.82 -6.28
N ILE A 57 -26.43 17.51 -6.50
CA ILE A 57 -26.08 16.84 -7.75
C ILE A 57 -26.83 17.41 -8.98
N ASN A 58 -27.72 18.40 -8.82
CA ASN A 58 -28.48 19.05 -9.87
C ASN A 58 -28.40 20.59 -9.93
N THR A 59 -27.58 21.31 -9.15
CA THR A 59 -27.43 22.77 -9.36
C THR A 59 -26.50 23.09 -10.51
N GLY A 60 -27.02 22.87 -11.72
CA GLY A 60 -26.42 23.32 -12.97
C GLY A 60 -26.27 24.83 -13.05
N LYS A 61 -25.04 25.29 -13.20
CA LYS A 61 -24.71 26.45 -14.05
C LYS A 61 -23.61 26.14 -15.07
N GLU A 62 -22.67 25.23 -14.78
CA GLU A 62 -21.80 24.65 -15.81
C GLU A 62 -22.43 23.45 -16.55
N PHE A 63 -23.37 22.74 -15.91
CA PHE A 63 -24.00 21.52 -16.46
C PHE A 63 -24.72 21.73 -17.81
N TYR A 64 -25.01 22.98 -18.18
CA TYR A 64 -25.74 23.32 -19.41
C TYR A 64 -24.94 24.09 -20.47
N LEU A 65 -23.72 24.57 -20.19
CA LEU A 65 -22.94 25.34 -21.17
C LEU A 65 -21.92 24.49 -21.95
N ASN A 66 -21.43 23.37 -21.39
CA ASN A 66 -20.20 22.73 -21.89
C ASN A 66 -20.35 21.25 -22.30
N LYS A 67 -21.56 20.77 -22.62
CA LYS A 67 -21.74 19.35 -23.02
C LYS A 67 -20.90 18.98 -24.25
N HIS A 68 -20.66 19.96 -25.13
CA HIS A 68 -19.58 20.01 -26.10
C HIS A 68 -19.31 21.51 -26.31
N ARG A 69 -18.19 22.08 -25.83
CA ARG A 69 -17.73 23.32 -26.48
C ARG A 69 -17.30 22.86 -27.87
N ASP A 70 -18.23 22.94 -28.82
CA ASP A 70 -17.93 22.92 -30.25
C ASP A 70 -17.10 24.18 -30.53
N ARG A 71 -15.84 24.21 -30.06
CA ARG A 71 -14.91 25.28 -30.41
C ARG A 71 -14.66 25.12 -31.89
N GLU A 72 -14.90 26.20 -32.63
CA GLU A 72 -14.69 26.19 -34.08
C GLU A 72 -13.21 25.91 -34.35
N LEU A 73 -12.96 24.70 -34.85
CA LEU A 73 -11.63 24.31 -35.31
C LEU A 73 -11.24 25.23 -36.45
N ASN A 74 -10.00 25.71 -36.44
CA ASN A 74 -9.45 26.44 -37.56
C ASN A 74 -9.29 25.46 -38.74
N PRO A 75 -10.07 25.63 -39.83
CA PRO A 75 -10.08 24.68 -40.94
C PRO A 75 -8.77 24.67 -41.75
N ASN A 76 -7.85 25.60 -41.46
CA ASN A 76 -6.56 25.71 -42.14
C ASN A 76 -5.43 24.96 -41.44
N ILE A 77 -5.72 24.28 -40.32
CA ILE A 77 -4.75 23.49 -39.56
C ILE A 77 -5.07 22.03 -39.77
N PHE A 78 -4.13 21.29 -40.34
CA PHE A 78 -4.29 19.88 -40.60
C PHE A 78 -3.91 19.07 -39.36
N PRO A 79 -4.69 18.04 -38.98
CA PRO A 79 -4.26 17.09 -37.96
C PRO A 79 -2.90 16.51 -38.38
N PRO A 80 -1.96 16.36 -37.43
CA PRO A 80 -0.64 15.89 -37.80
C PRO A 80 -0.70 14.44 -38.31
N ASP A 81 0.18 14.13 -39.26
CA ASP A 81 0.32 12.77 -39.79
C ASP A 81 1.14 11.93 -38.83
N PHE A 82 0.47 11.28 -37.87
CA PHE A 82 1.09 10.41 -36.85
C PHE A 82 2.02 9.33 -37.42
N LYS A 83 1.87 8.93 -38.68
CA LYS A 83 2.76 7.93 -39.30
C LYS A 83 4.15 8.47 -39.60
N ASN A 84 4.27 9.79 -39.68
CA ASN A 84 5.50 10.50 -40.05
C ASN A 84 5.99 11.41 -38.91
N MET A 85 5.38 11.34 -37.73
CA MET A 85 5.86 12.08 -36.56
C MET A 85 7.24 11.58 -36.15
N PRO A 86 8.23 12.48 -36.00
CA PRO A 86 9.50 12.10 -35.42
C PRO A 86 9.27 11.69 -33.96
N PHE A 87 9.79 10.52 -33.59
CA PHE A 87 9.84 10.08 -32.19
C PHE A 87 10.58 11.14 -31.37
N ASP A 88 10.05 11.50 -30.20
CA ASP A 88 10.73 12.45 -29.33
C ASP A 88 12.07 11.86 -28.88
N PRO A 89 13.21 12.46 -29.26
CA PRO A 89 14.54 11.87 -29.00
C PRO A 89 14.89 11.77 -27.51
N GLY A 90 14.08 12.34 -26.61
CA GLY A 90 14.23 12.27 -25.15
C GLY A 90 13.09 11.57 -24.42
N GLU A 91 12.26 10.77 -25.12
CA GLU A 91 11.17 10.03 -24.47
C GLU A 91 11.72 8.96 -23.51
N GLN A 92 11.26 9.03 -22.26
CA GLN A 92 11.48 8.03 -21.23
C GLN A 92 10.42 6.94 -21.34
N ILE A 93 10.79 5.84 -21.99
CA ILE A 93 9.96 4.63 -22.20
C ILE A 93 10.16 3.56 -21.11
N THR A 94 10.77 3.93 -19.99
CA THR A 94 10.99 3.03 -18.84
C THR A 94 10.74 3.77 -17.54
N MET A 95 10.02 3.11 -16.61
CA MET A 95 9.80 3.64 -15.26
C MET A 95 11.12 4.01 -14.56
N GLY A 96 11.06 5.02 -13.69
CA GLY A 96 12.13 5.28 -12.73
C GLY A 96 12.41 4.05 -11.87
N ASN A 97 13.65 3.87 -11.45
CA ASN A 97 14.10 2.70 -10.67
C ASN A 97 14.34 3.01 -9.19
N ILE A 98 14.34 4.29 -8.82
CA ILE A 98 14.45 4.71 -7.43
C ILE A 98 13.05 4.65 -6.84
N ASN A 99 12.82 3.66 -5.98
CA ASN A 99 11.61 3.67 -5.16
C ASN A 99 11.64 4.93 -4.29
N SER A 100 10.56 5.72 -4.33
CA SER A 100 10.43 6.93 -3.51
C SER A 100 10.68 6.65 -2.02
N GLY A 101 10.49 5.40 -1.60
CA GLY A 101 11.01 4.86 -0.35
C GLY A 101 10.27 5.32 0.91
N LYS A 102 9.85 6.58 0.95
CA LYS A 102 8.94 7.14 1.94
C LYS A 102 7.46 6.92 1.59
N GLY A 103 7.15 6.40 0.39
CA GLY A 103 5.79 6.10 -0.03
C GLY A 103 4.86 7.32 0.02
N LEU A 104 3.56 7.06 0.04
CA LEU A 104 2.56 8.07 0.37
C LEU A 104 2.57 8.27 1.89
N GLU A 105 2.85 9.48 2.34
CA GLU A 105 2.84 9.85 3.75
C GLU A 105 1.41 10.02 4.25
N ASN A 106 0.63 10.85 3.56
CA ASN A 106 -0.81 10.94 3.73
C ASN A 106 -1.51 10.65 2.39
N ASN A 107 -2.68 10.02 2.45
CA ASN A 107 -3.54 9.78 1.29
C ASN A 107 -4.99 9.61 1.76
N TYR A 108 -5.67 10.74 1.96
CA TYR A 108 -7.06 10.77 2.40
C TYR A 108 -8.01 11.22 1.29
N PRO A 109 -9.30 10.81 1.36
CA PRO A 109 -10.31 11.30 0.43
C PRO A 109 -10.44 12.82 0.51
N GLY A 110 -10.46 13.49 -0.63
CA GLY A 110 -10.88 14.89 -0.71
C GLY A 110 -12.38 15.00 -0.94
N GLN A 111 -12.78 15.98 -1.74
CA GLN A 111 -14.18 16.19 -2.15
C GLN A 111 -14.64 15.21 -3.24
N ASN A 112 -15.95 14.97 -3.31
CA ASN A 112 -16.61 14.38 -4.48
C ASN A 112 -17.23 15.51 -5.33
N SER A 113 -17.21 15.35 -6.64
CA SER A 113 -17.76 16.36 -7.56
C SER A 113 -18.68 15.75 -8.60
N GLY A 114 -19.78 16.46 -8.87
CA GLY A 114 -20.64 16.23 -10.02
C GLY A 114 -20.40 17.22 -11.17
N SER A 115 -19.41 18.10 -11.02
CA SER A 115 -19.07 19.11 -12.02
C SER A 115 -18.31 18.50 -13.19
N TYR A 116 -18.51 19.06 -14.38
CA TYR A 116 -17.86 18.63 -15.61
C TYR A 116 -17.29 19.87 -16.31
N PRO A 117 -16.00 20.18 -16.11
CA PRO A 117 -15.00 19.42 -15.34
C PRO A 117 -15.04 19.63 -13.81
N PRO A 118 -14.38 18.78 -12.98
CA PRO A 118 -14.20 19.00 -11.55
C PRO A 118 -13.13 20.03 -11.18
N ASP A 119 -12.16 20.30 -12.05
CA ASP A 119 -11.11 21.32 -11.89
C ASP A 119 -10.54 21.41 -10.48
N CYS A 120 -9.77 20.39 -10.12
CA CYS A 120 -9.20 20.27 -8.79
C CYS A 120 -8.03 21.23 -8.62
N ASN A 121 -8.07 22.07 -7.61
CA ASN A 121 -6.92 22.87 -7.18
C ASN A 121 -6.78 22.80 -5.66
N GLY A 122 -5.57 23.05 -5.16
CA GLY A 122 -5.33 23.02 -3.74
C GLY A 122 -3.90 23.32 -3.39
N THR A 123 -3.70 23.79 -2.16
CA THR A 123 -2.37 24.11 -1.66
C THR A 123 -2.28 23.84 -0.16
N VAL A 124 -1.07 23.58 0.30
CA VAL A 124 -0.74 23.35 1.71
C VAL A 124 -0.19 24.63 2.34
N GLY A 125 -0.67 24.93 3.55
CA GLY A 125 -0.10 25.96 4.41
C GLY A 125 0.55 25.32 5.64
N GLN A 126 0.74 26.10 6.71
CA GLN A 126 1.40 25.59 7.92
C GLN A 126 0.65 24.38 8.53
N ASP A 127 -0.66 24.52 8.74
CA ASP A 127 -1.49 23.56 9.50
C ASP A 127 -2.65 22.95 8.70
N TYR A 128 -2.96 23.53 7.54
CA TYR A 128 -4.14 23.17 6.75
C TYR A 128 -3.76 22.80 5.31
N TYR A 129 -4.60 21.97 4.70
CA TYR A 129 -4.67 21.82 3.25
C TYR A 129 -5.99 22.41 2.75
N PHE A 130 -5.94 23.38 1.84
CA PHE A 130 -7.13 24.02 1.28
C PHE A 130 -7.37 23.47 -0.14
N GLN A 131 -8.44 22.70 -0.33
CA GLN A 131 -8.83 22.13 -1.62
C GLN A 131 -10.06 22.84 -2.18
N VAL A 132 -10.04 23.13 -3.47
CA VAL A 132 -11.16 23.66 -4.25
C VAL A 132 -11.41 22.73 -5.43
N VAL A 133 -12.68 22.48 -5.76
CA VAL A 133 -13.10 21.55 -6.82
C VAL A 133 -14.28 22.19 -7.55
N ASN A 134 -13.95 22.89 -8.63
CA ASN A 134 -14.79 23.71 -9.52
C ASN A 134 -15.80 24.62 -8.81
N THR A 135 -16.81 24.09 -8.12
CA THR A 135 -17.87 24.87 -7.46
C THR A 135 -17.86 24.75 -5.94
N THR A 136 -16.95 23.97 -5.36
CA THR A 136 -16.90 23.71 -3.92
C THR A 136 -15.49 23.88 -3.37
N TYR A 137 -15.41 24.20 -2.08
CA TYR A 137 -14.16 24.19 -1.34
C TYR A 137 -14.29 23.43 -0.04
N GLN A 138 -13.18 22.88 0.44
CA GLN A 138 -13.05 22.26 1.74
C GLN A 138 -11.65 22.47 2.30
N ILE A 139 -11.57 22.75 3.59
CA ILE A 139 -10.31 22.96 4.33
C ILE A 139 -10.10 21.76 5.24
N PHE A 140 -8.94 21.12 5.14
CA PHE A 140 -8.59 19.92 5.90
C PHE A 140 -7.46 20.22 6.89
N ASN A 141 -7.53 19.61 8.08
CA ASN A 141 -6.40 19.60 9.00
C ASN A 141 -5.29 18.72 8.42
N LYS A 142 -4.06 19.27 8.29
CA LYS A 142 -2.91 18.56 7.70
C LYS A 142 -2.53 17.31 8.49
N SER A 143 -2.72 17.34 9.81
CA SER A 143 -2.28 16.29 10.74
C SER A 143 -3.05 14.97 10.62
N ASP A 144 -4.33 15.01 10.23
CA ASP A 144 -5.20 13.82 10.23
C ASP A 144 -6.18 13.76 9.05
N GLY A 145 -6.20 14.76 8.18
CA GLY A 145 -7.12 14.83 7.04
C GLY A 145 -8.59 15.08 7.42
N SER A 146 -8.88 15.45 8.67
CA SER A 146 -10.25 15.79 9.09
C SER A 146 -10.69 17.15 8.52
N SER A 147 -11.98 17.30 8.23
CA SER A 147 -12.53 18.58 7.77
C SER A 147 -12.46 19.64 8.87
N ALA A 148 -11.76 20.74 8.60
CA ALA A 148 -11.74 21.93 9.45
C ALA A 148 -12.84 22.93 9.08
N ALA A 149 -13.21 23.00 7.79
CA ALA A 149 -14.34 23.78 7.27
C ALA A 149 -14.81 23.22 5.92
N GLY A 150 -16.08 23.42 5.60
CA GLY A 150 -16.70 22.89 4.38
C GLY A 150 -17.03 21.39 4.44
N PRO A 151 -17.45 20.79 3.31
CA PRO A 151 -17.48 21.40 1.97
C PRO A 151 -18.55 22.49 1.83
N SER A 152 -18.23 23.57 1.15
CA SER A 152 -19.10 24.75 0.94
C SER A 152 -18.94 25.31 -0.48
N ASN A 153 -19.94 26.03 -0.98
CA ASN A 153 -19.85 26.69 -2.29
C ASN A 153 -18.78 27.80 -2.30
N LEU A 154 -18.02 27.94 -3.40
CA LEU A 154 -16.96 28.95 -3.52
C LEU A 154 -17.44 30.36 -3.20
N ASN A 155 -18.59 30.73 -3.73
CA ASN A 155 -19.12 32.08 -3.58
C ASN A 155 -19.42 32.48 -2.14
N THR A 156 -19.47 31.53 -1.19
CA THR A 156 -19.62 31.81 0.24
C THR A 156 -18.36 32.38 0.88
N ILE A 157 -17.21 32.30 0.21
CA ILE A 157 -15.98 33.02 0.61
C ILE A 157 -16.21 34.54 0.52
N PHE A 158 -17.07 34.97 -0.39
CA PHE A 158 -17.41 36.37 -0.58
C PHE A 158 -18.67 36.77 0.19
N ASN A 159 -18.74 38.03 0.59
CA ASN A 159 -19.99 38.58 1.08
C ASN A 159 -20.98 38.69 -0.09
N SER A 160 -22.21 38.18 0.05
CA SER A 160 -23.22 38.19 -1.03
C SER A 160 -23.66 39.59 -1.48
N SER A 161 -23.33 40.64 -0.73
CA SER A 161 -23.53 42.04 -1.16
C SER A 161 -22.45 42.54 -2.13
N LEU A 162 -21.34 41.83 -2.26
CA LEU A 162 -20.27 42.15 -3.20
C LEU A 162 -20.76 41.87 -4.64
N PRO A 163 -20.54 42.79 -5.60
CA PRO A 163 -20.90 42.55 -7.00
C PRO A 163 -20.29 41.24 -7.52
N GLY A 164 -21.09 40.40 -8.18
CA GLY A 164 -20.67 39.08 -8.67
C GLY A 164 -20.74 37.93 -7.66
N ALA A 165 -20.70 38.18 -6.35
CA ALA A 165 -20.69 37.12 -5.33
C ALA A 165 -22.03 36.37 -5.17
N SER A 166 -23.07 36.75 -5.90
CA SER A 166 -24.41 36.15 -5.83
C SER A 166 -24.57 34.83 -6.60
N CYS A 167 -23.54 34.40 -7.33
CA CYS A 167 -23.50 33.12 -8.02
C CYS A 167 -22.21 32.38 -7.72
N ASN A 168 -22.27 31.05 -7.89
CA ASN A 168 -21.16 30.13 -7.75
C ASN A 168 -20.78 29.67 -9.16
N SER A 169 -19.74 30.28 -9.73
CA SER A 169 -19.51 30.26 -11.17
C SER A 169 -18.40 29.31 -11.60
N GLY A 170 -17.35 29.16 -10.80
CA GLY A 170 -16.31 28.16 -10.98
C GLY A 170 -14.93 28.69 -11.37
N ASP A 171 -14.10 27.78 -11.89
CA ASP A 171 -12.66 27.91 -12.19
C ASP A 171 -11.79 28.42 -11.01
N PRO A 172 -11.81 27.78 -9.84
CA PRO A 172 -11.12 28.33 -8.68
C PRO A 172 -9.61 28.15 -8.73
N ILE A 173 -8.88 29.13 -8.20
CA ILE A 173 -7.47 29.00 -7.83
C ILE A 173 -7.32 29.34 -6.35
N VAL A 174 -6.59 28.49 -5.62
CA VAL A 174 -6.13 28.77 -4.26
C VAL A 174 -4.61 28.64 -4.18
N LEU A 175 -3.96 29.63 -3.57
CA LEU A 175 -2.51 29.68 -3.39
C LEU A 175 -2.14 30.05 -1.95
N TRP A 176 -0.96 29.60 -1.52
CA TRP A 176 -0.38 29.94 -0.23
C TRP A 176 0.71 30.98 -0.45
N ASP A 177 0.49 32.18 0.08
CA ASP A 177 1.46 33.25 0.10
C ASP A 177 2.35 33.10 1.34
N GLU A 178 3.39 32.27 1.21
CA GLU A 178 4.32 31.96 2.30
C GLU A 178 5.05 33.18 2.87
N GLN A 179 5.24 34.22 2.05
CA GLN A 179 5.94 35.44 2.45
C GLN A 179 5.03 36.39 3.24
N ALA A 180 3.72 36.30 3.02
CA ALA A 180 2.71 37.02 3.81
C ALA A 180 2.12 36.19 4.96
N ASP A 181 2.35 34.87 4.98
CA ASP A 181 1.66 33.91 5.84
C ASP A 181 0.13 34.02 5.64
N ARG A 182 -0.31 34.04 4.37
CA ARG A 182 -1.71 34.25 3.95
C ARG A 182 -2.13 33.31 2.82
N TRP A 183 -3.42 33.12 2.69
CA TRP A 183 -4.03 32.38 1.59
C TRP A 183 -4.63 33.35 0.57
N LEU A 184 -4.44 33.06 -0.71
CA LEU A 184 -5.09 33.73 -1.83
C LEU A 184 -6.14 32.79 -2.41
N PHE A 185 -7.32 33.30 -2.71
CA PHE A 185 -8.39 32.59 -3.39
C PHE A 185 -8.97 33.45 -4.51
N SER A 186 -9.31 32.84 -5.65
CA SER A 186 -10.01 33.51 -6.73
C SER A 186 -11.04 32.61 -7.41
N GLU A 187 -12.15 33.18 -7.86
CA GLU A 187 -13.07 32.57 -8.82
C GLU A 187 -13.59 33.66 -9.78
N PHE A 188 -14.02 33.27 -10.99
CA PHE A 188 -14.73 34.21 -11.85
C PHE A 188 -16.20 34.23 -11.48
N SER A 189 -16.88 35.32 -11.84
CA SER A 189 -18.33 35.40 -11.75
C SER A 189 -18.92 35.86 -13.07
N LEU A 190 -19.88 35.09 -13.58
CA LEU A 190 -20.65 35.43 -14.78
C LEU A 190 -22.03 36.02 -14.47
N CYS A 191 -22.34 36.30 -13.19
CA CYS A 191 -23.61 36.90 -12.81
C CYS A 191 -23.48 38.40 -12.56
N GLY A 192 -24.47 39.14 -13.05
CA GLY A 192 -24.57 40.59 -12.92
C GLY A 192 -24.74 41.23 -14.29
N SER A 193 -24.35 42.49 -14.41
CA SER A 193 -24.38 43.21 -15.70
C SER A 193 -23.11 43.01 -16.52
N ASN A 194 -22.00 42.68 -15.86
CA ASN A 194 -20.68 42.42 -16.47
C ASN A 194 -20.13 41.07 -15.97
N HIS A 195 -18.93 40.70 -16.42
CA HIS A 195 -18.16 39.61 -15.85
C HIS A 195 -17.20 40.14 -14.79
N TYR A 196 -16.95 39.34 -13.76
CA TYR A 196 -16.16 39.77 -12.62
C TYR A 196 -15.07 38.76 -12.29
N MET A 197 -13.94 39.27 -11.79
CA MET A 197 -12.95 38.48 -11.08
C MET A 197 -13.11 38.72 -9.59
N LEU A 198 -13.48 37.69 -8.85
CA LEU A 198 -13.60 37.72 -7.40
C LEU A 198 -12.29 37.22 -6.81
N ILE A 199 -11.66 38.05 -5.97
CA ILE A 199 -10.38 37.69 -5.33
C ILE A 199 -10.51 37.91 -3.84
N ALA A 200 -9.97 37.00 -3.05
CA ALA A 200 -9.94 37.09 -1.60
C ALA A 200 -8.55 36.75 -1.05
N VAL A 201 -8.17 37.41 0.03
CA VAL A 201 -6.95 37.13 0.81
C VAL A 201 -7.35 36.90 2.26
N SER A 202 -6.86 35.83 2.88
CA SER A 202 -7.20 35.53 4.26
C SER A 202 -6.72 36.65 5.19
N THR A 203 -7.44 36.88 6.29
CA THR A 203 -7.03 37.93 7.25
C THR A 203 -5.84 37.50 8.12
N THR A 204 -5.66 36.20 8.29
CA THR A 204 -4.59 35.54 9.06
C THR A 204 -4.12 34.29 8.32
N ASN A 205 -3.18 33.55 8.89
CA ASN A 205 -2.75 32.26 8.36
C ASN A 205 -3.76 31.12 8.58
N ASP A 206 -4.81 31.35 9.37
CA ASP A 206 -5.95 30.44 9.49
C ASP A 206 -6.96 30.68 8.34
N PRO A 207 -7.04 29.78 7.34
CA PRO A 207 -7.95 29.93 6.20
C PRO A 207 -9.42 29.75 6.61
N THR A 208 -9.70 29.15 7.78
CA THR A 208 -11.06 28.95 8.26
C THR A 208 -11.64 30.19 8.94
N GLY A 209 -10.81 31.22 9.12
CA GLY A 209 -11.19 32.55 9.62
C GLY A 209 -11.84 33.44 8.55
N THR A 210 -11.75 34.75 8.76
CA THR A 210 -12.29 35.77 7.84
C THR A 210 -11.33 36.09 6.71
N TRP A 211 -11.87 36.63 5.61
CA TRP A 211 -11.14 36.98 4.40
C TRP A 211 -11.46 38.41 3.96
N TYR A 212 -10.44 39.15 3.53
CA TYR A 212 -10.62 40.36 2.74
C TYR A 212 -10.99 39.94 1.32
N SER A 213 -11.99 40.59 0.72
CA SER A 213 -12.45 40.19 -0.60
C SER A 213 -12.88 41.37 -1.47
N TRP A 214 -12.61 41.23 -2.77
CA TRP A 214 -12.81 42.26 -3.78
C TRP A 214 -13.48 41.68 -5.02
N SER A 215 -14.20 42.54 -5.72
CA SER A 215 -14.77 42.24 -7.04
C SER A 215 -14.19 43.21 -8.05
N PHE A 216 -13.54 42.68 -9.08
CA PHE A 216 -12.95 43.44 -10.17
C PHE A 216 -13.78 43.27 -11.44
N ASP A 217 -14.09 44.39 -12.09
CA ASP A 217 -14.81 44.42 -13.35
C ASP A 217 -13.84 44.15 -14.52
N VAL A 218 -14.00 43.01 -15.16
CA VAL A 218 -13.21 42.58 -16.32
C VAL A 218 -14.06 42.70 -17.59
N ASP A 219 -13.44 43.16 -18.68
CA ASP A 219 -14.18 43.54 -19.89
C ASP A 219 -14.73 42.31 -20.65
N ASP A 220 -14.15 41.13 -20.44
CA ASP A 220 -14.53 39.86 -21.06
C ASP A 220 -14.54 38.71 -20.04
N THR A 221 -15.05 37.54 -20.43
CA THR A 221 -15.04 36.33 -19.59
C THR A 221 -13.59 35.93 -19.26
N PRO A 222 -13.17 35.92 -17.99
CA PRO A 222 -11.83 35.52 -17.58
C PRO A 222 -11.73 33.98 -17.43
N ASP A 223 -12.11 33.26 -18.50
CA ASP A 223 -12.12 31.78 -18.59
C ASP A 223 -10.71 31.21 -18.43
N TYR A 224 -10.58 30.06 -17.77
CA TYR A 224 -9.30 29.38 -17.53
C TYR A 224 -8.24 30.30 -16.92
N MET A 225 -8.63 31.16 -15.96
CA MET A 225 -7.66 32.03 -15.29
C MET A 225 -6.65 31.25 -14.48
N LYS A 226 -5.41 31.75 -14.43
CA LYS A 226 -4.32 31.19 -13.62
C LYS A 226 -3.63 32.31 -12.88
N PHE A 227 -3.20 32.03 -11.65
CA PHE A 227 -2.54 32.98 -10.76
C PHE A 227 -1.13 32.53 -10.41
N GLY A 228 -0.27 33.51 -10.16
CA GLY A 228 1.05 33.33 -9.57
C GLY A 228 1.36 34.49 -8.64
N ILE A 229 2.13 34.21 -7.59
CA ILE A 229 2.56 35.19 -6.60
C ILE A 229 3.97 35.66 -6.94
N TRP A 230 4.14 36.97 -6.98
CA TRP A 230 5.45 37.62 -7.09
C TRP A 230 5.62 38.65 -5.96
N GLU A 231 6.82 39.22 -5.84
CA GLU A 231 7.17 40.12 -4.72
C GLU A 231 6.17 41.29 -4.59
N ASP A 232 5.80 41.88 -5.72
CA ASP A 232 5.07 43.15 -5.81
C ASP A 232 3.59 43.02 -6.18
N GLY A 233 3.13 41.83 -6.62
CA GLY A 233 1.78 41.67 -7.15
C GLY A 233 1.27 40.24 -7.15
N TYR A 234 -0.06 40.10 -7.24
CA TYR A 234 -0.70 38.86 -7.65
C TYR A 234 -0.93 38.94 -9.16
N TYR A 235 -0.34 38.03 -9.91
CA TYR A 235 -0.32 38.05 -11.37
C TYR A 235 -1.34 37.07 -11.90
N MET A 236 -2.09 37.46 -12.93
CA MET A 236 -3.14 36.64 -13.53
C MET A 236 -3.02 36.66 -15.05
N ALA A 237 -3.30 35.52 -15.67
CA ALA A 237 -3.58 35.45 -17.09
C ALA A 237 -4.89 34.69 -17.33
N THR A 238 -5.53 34.93 -18.48
CA THR A 238 -6.83 34.33 -18.84
C THR A 238 -6.81 33.82 -20.28
N ASN A 239 -7.75 32.92 -20.62
CA ASN A 239 -8.02 32.51 -22.00
C ASN A 239 -8.94 33.52 -22.71
N THR A 240 -8.55 34.80 -22.74
CA THR A 240 -9.32 35.86 -23.38
C THR A 240 -8.66 36.28 -24.69
N SER A 241 -9.42 36.29 -25.80
CA SER A 241 -8.93 36.77 -27.10
C SER A 241 -10.09 37.11 -28.05
N PRO A 242 -10.09 38.27 -28.75
CA PRO A 242 -9.16 39.40 -28.57
C PRO A 242 -9.45 40.16 -27.27
N GLY A 243 -8.47 40.88 -26.72
CA GLY A 243 -8.67 41.70 -25.52
C GLY A 243 -7.65 41.41 -24.44
N ASN A 244 -7.88 41.97 -23.25
CA ASN A 244 -6.94 41.83 -22.14
C ASN A 244 -6.93 40.42 -21.57
N ASP A 245 -5.76 39.81 -21.58
CA ASP A 245 -5.52 38.44 -21.15
C ASP A 245 -4.41 38.34 -20.10
N VAL A 246 -3.83 39.47 -19.68
CA VAL A 246 -2.79 39.56 -18.65
C VAL A 246 -3.10 40.68 -17.67
N TYR A 247 -3.00 40.39 -16.38
CA TYR A 247 -3.35 41.31 -15.29
C TYR A 247 -2.37 41.20 -14.12
N VAL A 248 -2.25 42.28 -13.35
CA VAL A 248 -1.60 42.27 -12.04
C VAL A 248 -2.43 43.07 -11.03
N PHE A 249 -2.48 42.57 -9.80
CA PHE A 249 -3.20 43.17 -8.66
C PHE A 249 -2.22 43.58 -7.56
N GLU A 250 -2.46 44.74 -6.95
CA GLU A 250 -1.60 45.35 -5.93
C GLU A 250 -1.58 44.53 -4.62
N ARG A 251 -0.66 43.57 -4.56
CA ARG A 251 -0.56 42.57 -3.47
C ARG A 251 -0.41 43.22 -2.10
N SER A 252 0.41 44.25 -1.97
CA SER A 252 0.67 44.91 -0.68
C SER A 252 -0.58 45.54 -0.06
N GLU A 253 -1.42 46.21 -0.86
CA GLU A 253 -2.70 46.78 -0.43
C GLU A 253 -3.72 45.69 -0.10
N MET A 254 -3.75 44.59 -0.87
CA MET A 254 -4.64 43.46 -0.62
C MET A 254 -4.32 42.75 0.70
N ILE A 255 -3.05 42.45 0.97
CA ILE A 255 -2.63 41.84 2.25
C ILE A 255 -2.97 42.76 3.43
N ALA A 256 -2.84 44.08 3.25
CA ALA A 256 -3.21 45.07 4.27
C ALA A 256 -4.73 45.19 4.50
N GLY A 257 -5.56 44.55 3.67
CA GLY A 257 -7.02 44.68 3.72
C GLY A 257 -7.53 46.02 3.22
N GLY A 258 -6.78 46.66 2.31
CA GLY A 258 -7.12 47.92 1.68
C GLY A 258 -8.33 47.80 0.76
N SER A 259 -9.16 48.84 0.68
CA SER A 259 -10.42 48.77 -0.09
C SER A 259 -10.23 49.06 -1.59
N ASN A 260 -9.09 49.61 -2.01
CA ASN A 260 -8.87 50.05 -3.40
C ASN A 260 -7.53 49.56 -4.00
N PRO A 261 -7.17 48.27 -3.90
CA PRO A 261 -6.00 47.76 -4.61
C PRO A 261 -6.11 48.02 -6.11
N THR A 262 -5.01 48.44 -6.73
CA THR A 262 -4.99 48.72 -8.17
C THR A 262 -4.91 47.41 -8.96
N MET A 263 -5.72 47.29 -10.01
CA MET A 263 -5.61 46.28 -11.07
C MET A 263 -5.09 46.94 -12.35
N ILE A 264 -4.07 46.34 -12.97
CA ILE A 264 -3.47 46.79 -14.22
C ILE A 264 -3.62 45.66 -15.24
N GLY A 265 -4.17 45.94 -16.42
CA GLY A 265 -4.45 44.95 -17.47
C GLY A 265 -3.79 45.28 -18.81
N PHE A 266 -3.38 44.23 -19.52
CA PHE A 266 -2.68 44.27 -20.80
C PHE A 266 -3.28 43.25 -21.80
N ASP A 267 -3.22 43.61 -23.08
CA ASP A 267 -3.52 42.73 -24.21
C ASP A 267 -2.20 42.16 -24.73
N ASN A 268 -2.12 40.84 -24.90
CA ASN A 268 -0.91 40.16 -25.38
C ASN A 268 -0.91 39.98 -26.92
N PRO A 269 -0.24 40.86 -27.69
CA PRO A 269 -0.15 40.70 -29.14
C PRO A 269 0.72 39.52 -29.58
N ASN A 270 1.50 38.93 -28.66
CA ASN A 270 2.42 37.82 -28.93
C ASN A 270 1.88 36.48 -28.39
N ARG A 271 0.58 36.41 -28.09
CA ARG A 271 -0.12 35.17 -27.73
C ARG A 271 0.09 34.12 -28.83
N PRO A 272 0.52 32.89 -28.49
CA PRO A 272 0.57 31.80 -29.46
C PRO A 272 -0.76 31.58 -30.17
N ALA A 273 -0.69 31.32 -31.47
CA ALA A 273 -1.83 30.85 -32.22
C ALA A 273 -2.04 29.37 -31.90
N THR A 274 -3.29 28.95 -31.72
CA THR A 274 -3.65 27.55 -31.49
C THR A 274 -4.80 27.17 -32.40
N PHE A 275 -5.03 25.86 -32.59
CA PHE A 275 -5.94 25.41 -33.63
C PHE A 275 -7.42 25.66 -33.37
N ASP A 276 -7.77 26.03 -32.15
CA ASP A 276 -9.12 26.32 -31.67
C ASP A 276 -9.20 27.67 -30.95
N GLY A 277 -8.10 28.43 -30.97
CA GLY A 277 -7.97 29.70 -30.27
C GLY A 277 -7.81 29.59 -28.75
N PHE A 278 -7.85 28.40 -28.14
CA PHE A 278 -7.65 28.24 -26.70
C PHE A 278 -6.17 28.33 -26.33
N HIS A 279 -5.85 29.24 -25.43
CA HIS A 279 -4.51 29.44 -24.92
C HIS A 279 -4.52 30.36 -23.69
N CYS A 280 -3.69 30.09 -22.70
CA CYS A 280 -3.50 30.90 -21.51
C CYS A 280 -2.02 30.88 -21.13
N LEU A 281 -1.46 32.04 -20.78
CA LEU A 281 -0.11 32.12 -20.21
C LEU A 281 -0.16 31.60 -18.78
N LEU A 282 0.93 31.00 -18.29
CA LEU A 282 1.08 30.72 -16.87
C LEU A 282 1.89 31.84 -16.20
N PRO A 283 1.31 32.63 -15.28
CA PRO A 283 2.13 33.42 -14.37
C PRO A 283 3.01 32.48 -13.54
N LEU A 284 4.27 32.88 -13.37
CA LEU A 284 5.16 32.13 -12.48
C LEU A 284 4.74 32.35 -11.03
N ASP A 285 4.71 31.27 -10.27
CA ASP A 285 4.47 31.32 -8.83
C ASP A 285 5.78 31.14 -8.07
N ASN A 286 6.17 32.13 -7.28
CA ASN A 286 7.43 32.10 -6.54
C ASN A 286 7.27 31.30 -5.23
N ASP A 287 7.92 30.14 -5.19
CA ASP A 287 8.06 29.36 -3.95
C ASP A 287 9.45 29.58 -3.33
N GLY A 288 9.49 29.82 -2.01
CA GLY A 288 10.70 30.11 -1.27
C GLY A 288 11.20 31.54 -1.49
N PRO A 289 12.53 31.77 -1.40
CA PRO A 289 13.10 33.11 -1.52
C PRO A 289 12.69 33.82 -2.80
N TRP A 290 12.42 35.12 -2.69
CA TRP A 290 12.08 35.98 -3.83
C TRP A 290 13.13 35.94 -4.93
N ALA A 291 12.71 36.23 -6.15
CA ALA A 291 13.61 36.67 -7.20
C ALA A 291 14.47 37.88 -6.76
N PRO A 292 15.64 38.11 -7.41
CA PRO A 292 16.43 39.30 -7.14
C PRO A 292 15.57 40.57 -7.20
N THR A 293 15.69 41.45 -6.21
CA THR A 293 14.87 42.67 -6.10
C THR A 293 14.83 43.45 -7.41
N GLY A 294 13.61 43.86 -7.79
CA GLY A 294 13.36 44.59 -9.04
C GLY A 294 13.30 43.70 -10.29
N THR A 295 13.28 42.37 -10.13
CA THR A 295 12.93 41.46 -11.24
C THR A 295 11.44 41.61 -11.52
N PRO A 296 11.02 41.95 -12.75
CA PRO A 296 9.61 42.00 -13.12
C PRO A 296 8.91 40.67 -12.90
N GLY A 297 7.59 40.69 -12.66
CA GLY A 297 6.78 39.47 -12.65
C GLY A 297 6.85 38.78 -14.01
N GLN A 298 6.85 37.45 -14.01
CA GLN A 298 7.12 36.66 -15.21
C GLN A 298 5.97 35.73 -15.57
N PHE A 299 5.83 35.48 -16.86
CA PHE A 299 4.90 34.49 -17.40
C PHE A 299 5.63 33.56 -18.37
N ILE A 300 5.14 32.33 -18.50
CA ILE A 300 5.64 31.33 -19.42
C ILE A 300 4.51 30.69 -20.21
N THR A 301 4.76 30.35 -21.46
CA THR A 301 3.86 29.50 -22.26
C THR A 301 4.62 28.68 -23.29
N ILE A 302 3.93 27.75 -23.93
CA ILE A 302 4.39 26.98 -25.10
C ILE A 302 3.90 27.61 -26.40
N ALA A 303 4.72 27.53 -27.44
CA ALA A 303 4.29 27.68 -28.82
C ALA A 303 4.73 26.43 -29.60
N ASP A 304 3.85 25.94 -30.45
CA ASP A 304 3.99 24.66 -31.14
C ASP A 304 3.77 24.86 -32.64
N ASN A 305 4.67 24.27 -33.44
CA ASN A 305 4.58 24.36 -34.89
C ASN A 305 3.39 23.59 -35.48
N ASP A 306 2.87 22.58 -34.78
CA ASP A 306 1.63 21.87 -35.14
C ASP A 306 0.37 22.70 -34.86
N GLN A 307 0.52 23.81 -34.11
CA GLN A 307 -0.58 24.69 -33.69
C GLN A 307 -0.62 26.02 -34.49
N SER A 308 0.06 26.10 -35.64
CA SER A 308 0.24 27.31 -36.49
C SER A 308 1.34 28.28 -36.05
N ASN A 309 2.15 27.95 -35.04
CA ASN A 309 3.32 28.75 -34.71
C ASN A 309 4.52 28.36 -35.58
N ALA A 310 5.60 29.14 -35.51
CA ALA A 310 6.76 28.94 -36.37
C ALA A 310 7.70 27.81 -35.90
N ALA A 311 7.67 27.43 -34.62
CA ALA A 311 8.58 26.48 -34.00
C ALA A 311 8.02 25.95 -32.68
N ASP A 312 8.61 24.85 -32.20
CA ASP A 312 8.42 24.32 -30.86
C ASP A 312 9.32 25.09 -29.90
N GLU A 313 8.72 25.89 -29.02
CA GLU A 313 9.45 26.78 -28.12
C GLU A 313 8.68 27.10 -26.84
N LEU A 314 9.42 27.44 -25.78
CA LEU A 314 8.87 28.17 -24.64
C LEU A 314 9.04 29.67 -24.86
N ARG A 315 8.03 30.45 -24.46
CA ARG A 315 8.07 31.91 -24.49
C ARG A 315 8.01 32.47 -23.08
N ILE A 316 8.92 33.37 -22.75
CA ILE A 316 8.97 34.07 -21.47
C ILE A 316 8.52 35.51 -21.68
N TYR A 317 7.68 36.00 -20.79
CA TYR A 317 7.20 37.36 -20.75
C TYR A 317 7.53 37.99 -19.40
N GLU A 318 7.73 39.30 -19.40
CA GLU A 318 7.93 40.12 -18.20
C GLU A 318 6.84 41.19 -18.13
N LEU A 319 6.28 41.37 -16.94
CA LEU A 319 5.37 42.43 -16.56
C LEU A 319 6.01 43.23 -15.42
N ASP A 320 6.37 44.47 -15.69
CA ASP A 320 6.92 45.41 -14.73
C ASP A 320 5.81 46.37 -14.28
N ALA A 321 5.35 46.24 -13.03
CA ALA A 321 4.27 47.03 -12.46
C ALA A 321 4.80 48.30 -11.78
N ASP A 322 4.40 49.47 -12.26
CA ASP A 322 4.69 50.76 -11.61
C ASP A 322 3.52 51.16 -10.72
N TRP A 323 3.53 50.73 -9.45
CA TRP A 323 2.49 51.09 -8.48
C TRP A 323 2.45 52.60 -8.14
N THR A 324 3.49 53.36 -8.46
CA THR A 324 3.47 54.83 -8.28
C THR A 324 2.74 55.51 -9.42
N THR A 325 2.99 55.07 -10.65
CA THR A 325 2.34 55.57 -11.87
C THR A 325 1.89 54.38 -12.74
N PRO A 326 0.72 53.78 -12.48
CA PRO A 326 0.30 52.53 -13.13
C PRO A 326 0.34 52.53 -14.66
N SER A 327 0.15 53.70 -15.29
CA SER A 327 0.25 53.85 -16.75
C SER A 327 1.65 53.67 -17.34
N ASN A 328 2.70 53.71 -16.51
CA ASN A 328 4.08 53.44 -16.92
C ASN A 328 4.43 51.94 -16.91
N SER A 329 3.55 51.10 -16.36
CA SER A 329 3.77 49.65 -16.31
C SER A 329 3.96 49.09 -17.71
N THR A 330 4.74 48.03 -17.83
CA THR A 330 5.07 47.44 -19.14
C THR A 330 4.85 45.94 -19.15
N PHE A 331 4.46 45.41 -20.30
CA PHE A 331 4.39 43.97 -20.57
C PHE A 331 5.09 43.66 -21.88
N SER A 332 5.94 42.63 -21.91
CA SER A 332 6.62 42.23 -23.15
C SER A 332 7.02 40.76 -23.13
N MET A 333 6.96 40.11 -24.29
CA MET A 333 7.68 38.86 -24.50
C MET A 333 9.17 39.19 -24.54
N VAL A 334 9.98 38.57 -23.67
CA VAL A 334 11.41 38.87 -23.52
C VAL A 334 12.31 37.76 -24.06
N GLN A 335 11.78 36.55 -24.23
CA GLN A 335 12.58 35.42 -24.66
C GLN A 335 11.76 34.35 -25.39
N GLN A 336 12.39 33.74 -26.40
CA GLN A 336 11.98 32.50 -27.05
C GLN A 336 13.06 31.44 -26.82
N LEU A 337 12.66 30.25 -26.38
CA LEU A 337 13.52 29.14 -26.01
C LEU A 337 13.15 27.93 -26.87
N PRO A 338 13.92 27.62 -27.94
CA PRO A 338 13.67 26.43 -28.73
C PRO A 338 13.74 25.18 -27.86
N VAL A 339 12.74 24.30 -27.96
CA VAL A 339 12.68 23.01 -27.26
C VAL A 339 12.86 21.85 -28.24
N ASN A 340 13.01 20.63 -27.73
CA ASN A 340 12.97 19.45 -28.58
C ASN A 340 11.57 19.32 -29.19
N SER A 341 11.50 18.89 -30.45
CA SER A 341 10.21 18.72 -31.11
C SER A 341 9.28 17.76 -30.38
N PHE A 342 8.01 18.08 -30.38
CA PHE A 342 6.91 17.31 -29.82
C PHE A 342 5.67 17.54 -30.68
N ALA A 343 4.64 16.71 -30.53
CA ALA A 343 3.34 16.93 -31.16
C ALA A 343 2.34 17.42 -30.11
N GLY A 344 1.84 18.65 -30.24
CA GLY A 344 0.80 19.19 -29.35
C GLY A 344 -0.62 19.02 -29.89
N ASN A 345 -0.82 18.26 -30.98
CA ASN A 345 -2.15 18.03 -31.56
C ASN A 345 -2.42 16.53 -31.76
N PHE A 346 -3.44 15.99 -31.08
CA PHE A 346 -3.85 14.56 -31.15
C PHE A 346 -4.75 14.26 -32.35
N THR A 347 -5.73 15.12 -32.55
CA THR A 347 -6.82 14.96 -33.51
C THR A 347 -7.39 16.36 -33.74
N GLY A 348 -8.14 16.55 -34.81
CA GLY A 348 -8.93 17.78 -34.97
C GLY A 348 -10.10 17.88 -33.99
N ASP A 349 -10.00 17.39 -32.74
CA ASP A 349 -11.02 17.49 -31.70
C ASP A 349 -10.42 17.33 -30.29
N TRP A 350 -11.25 17.58 -29.27
CA TRP A 350 -10.91 17.49 -27.84
C TRP A 350 -11.31 16.13 -27.23
N ASN A 351 -11.33 15.06 -28.03
CA ASN A 351 -11.71 13.70 -27.63
C ASN A 351 -10.52 12.76 -27.83
N ASN A 352 -9.56 12.80 -26.91
CA ASN A 352 -8.23 12.26 -27.14
C ASN A 352 -7.99 10.94 -26.39
N ILE A 353 -8.11 10.96 -25.06
CA ILE A 353 -7.66 9.86 -24.20
C ILE A 353 -8.68 8.73 -24.12
N GLN A 354 -8.23 7.49 -24.32
CA GLN A 354 -9.09 6.32 -24.22
C GLN A 354 -9.33 5.87 -22.77
N GLN A 355 -10.47 5.20 -22.56
CA GLN A 355 -10.90 4.66 -21.27
C GLN A 355 -11.46 3.24 -21.44
N PRO A 356 -11.40 2.37 -20.41
CA PRO A 356 -11.89 1.00 -20.54
C PRO A 356 -13.41 0.92 -20.73
N GLY A 357 -13.87 0.05 -21.63
CA GLY A 357 -15.29 -0.30 -21.75
C GLY A 357 -16.22 0.80 -22.30
N THR A 358 -15.69 1.86 -22.90
CA THR A 358 -16.47 2.94 -23.52
C THR A 358 -15.81 3.46 -24.80
N SER A 359 -16.60 4.05 -25.70
CA SER A 359 -16.10 4.83 -26.84
C SER A 359 -15.92 6.31 -26.54
N GLN A 360 -16.44 6.79 -25.40
CA GLN A 360 -16.22 8.16 -24.92
C GLN A 360 -14.75 8.32 -24.51
N LYS A 361 -14.10 9.34 -25.05
CA LYS A 361 -12.71 9.70 -24.74
C LYS A 361 -12.66 10.94 -23.85
N LEU A 362 -11.51 11.20 -23.24
CA LEU A 362 -11.28 12.38 -22.43
C LEU A 362 -10.44 13.42 -23.16
N ASP A 363 -10.69 14.68 -22.80
CA ASP A 363 -9.95 15.84 -23.23
C ASP A 363 -8.59 15.92 -22.51
N ALA A 364 -7.50 16.01 -23.29
CA ALA A 364 -6.14 16.04 -22.77
C ALA A 364 -5.57 17.45 -22.59
N ILE A 365 -6.14 18.46 -23.26
CA ILE A 365 -5.70 19.87 -23.26
C ILE A 365 -4.18 20.02 -23.55
N SER A 366 -3.81 19.96 -24.82
CA SER A 366 -2.39 20.05 -25.26
C SER A 366 -1.95 21.41 -25.79
N THR A 367 -2.83 22.41 -25.78
CA THR A 367 -2.56 23.73 -26.36
C THR A 367 -1.99 24.74 -25.36
N VAL A 368 -1.82 24.35 -24.10
CA VAL A 368 -1.30 25.20 -23.01
C VAL A 368 -0.30 24.44 -22.15
N LEU A 369 0.51 25.19 -21.40
CA LEU A 369 1.18 24.64 -20.22
C LEU A 369 0.15 24.31 -19.15
N MET A 370 0.34 23.19 -18.47
CA MET A 370 -0.56 22.78 -17.39
C MET A 370 -0.15 23.44 -16.08
N TYR A 371 -1.14 23.84 -15.29
CA TYR A 371 -0.91 24.55 -14.04
C TYR A 371 -0.24 23.62 -13.01
N ARG A 372 0.80 24.04 -12.28
CA ARG A 372 1.38 25.39 -12.16
C ARG A 372 2.77 25.45 -12.82
N ALA A 373 3.19 26.66 -13.22
CA ALA A 373 4.61 26.94 -13.51
C ALA A 373 5.26 27.55 -12.26
N GLN A 374 6.17 26.80 -11.63
CA GLN A 374 6.80 27.22 -10.39
C GLN A 374 8.15 27.89 -10.68
N TYR A 375 8.41 29.01 -10.00
CA TYR A 375 9.71 29.66 -9.90
C TYR A 375 10.33 29.40 -8.53
N ARG A 376 11.66 29.17 -8.47
CA ARG A 376 12.44 29.08 -7.22
C ARG A 376 13.79 29.78 -7.33
N ASN A 377 14.31 30.26 -6.20
CA ASN A 377 15.65 30.86 -6.10
C ASN A 377 16.53 30.13 -5.08
N PHE A 378 17.59 29.47 -5.57
CA PHE A 378 18.60 28.78 -4.78
C PHE A 378 19.85 29.64 -4.61
N SER A 379 19.74 30.73 -3.85
CA SER A 379 20.87 31.62 -3.52
C SER A 379 21.65 32.12 -4.75
N GLY A 380 20.93 32.59 -5.77
CA GLY A 380 21.52 33.16 -6.99
C GLY A 380 21.39 32.28 -8.23
N THR A 381 20.97 31.03 -8.06
CA THR A 381 20.51 30.17 -9.16
C THR A 381 18.99 30.14 -9.17
N GLN A 382 18.40 30.79 -10.16
CA GLN A 382 16.94 30.83 -10.34
C GLN A 382 16.52 29.64 -11.20
N LYS A 383 15.37 29.05 -10.89
CA LYS A 383 14.83 27.85 -11.54
C LYS A 383 13.37 28.03 -11.90
N ILE A 384 12.95 27.47 -13.03
CA ILE A 384 11.54 27.29 -13.40
C ILE A 384 11.30 25.83 -13.73
N VAL A 385 10.19 25.28 -13.24
CA VAL A 385 9.66 23.98 -13.71
C VAL A 385 8.25 24.15 -14.25
N CYS A 386 7.96 23.49 -15.38
CA CYS A 386 6.64 23.45 -15.98
C CYS A 386 6.43 22.16 -16.81
N SER A 387 5.16 21.78 -17.02
CA SER A 387 4.79 20.57 -17.76
C SER A 387 3.54 20.77 -18.62
N HIS A 388 3.34 19.89 -19.59
CA HIS A 388 2.12 19.83 -20.40
C HIS A 388 1.91 18.45 -21.03
N ALA A 389 0.68 18.19 -21.47
CA ALA A 389 0.35 17.03 -22.26
C ALA A 389 0.85 17.19 -23.70
N ILE A 390 1.34 16.10 -24.28
CA ILE A 390 1.65 15.97 -25.71
C ILE A 390 1.00 14.71 -26.27
N ALA A 391 0.88 14.65 -27.60
CA ALA A 391 0.34 13.51 -28.33
C ALA A 391 1.45 12.52 -28.73
N GLU A 392 1.31 11.27 -28.31
CA GLU A 392 2.13 10.15 -28.79
C GLU A 392 1.44 9.39 -29.92
N SER A 393 0.11 9.42 -29.92
CA SER A 393 -0.72 8.96 -31.03
C SER A 393 -2.01 9.78 -31.09
N SER A 394 -2.92 9.41 -31.99
CA SER A 394 -4.25 10.04 -32.04
C SER A 394 -5.12 9.75 -30.81
N THR A 395 -4.68 8.87 -29.90
CA THR A 395 -5.43 8.48 -28.71
C THR A 395 -4.62 8.33 -27.43
N GLU A 396 -3.31 8.56 -27.50
CA GLU A 396 -2.38 8.35 -26.38
C GLU A 396 -1.63 9.64 -26.09
N SER A 397 -1.52 10.00 -24.81
CA SER A 397 -0.80 11.17 -24.34
C SER A 397 0.37 10.83 -23.44
N ALA A 398 1.46 11.57 -23.59
CA ALA A 398 2.58 11.61 -22.67
C ALA A 398 2.73 13.00 -22.03
N LEU A 399 3.60 13.08 -21.03
CA LEU A 399 3.89 14.35 -20.35
C LEU A 399 5.25 14.88 -20.72
N ARG A 400 5.26 16.07 -21.32
CA ARG A 400 6.46 16.85 -21.54
C ARG A 400 6.71 17.76 -20.35
N TRP A 401 7.95 17.88 -19.93
CA TRP A 401 8.35 18.74 -18.81
C TRP A 401 9.70 19.41 -19.06
N TYR A 402 9.90 20.54 -18.38
CA TYR A 402 11.09 21.38 -18.53
C TYR A 402 11.60 21.86 -17.18
N GLU A 403 12.92 21.95 -17.06
CA GLU A 403 13.61 22.72 -16.03
C GLU A 403 14.47 23.79 -16.70
N LEU A 404 14.24 25.05 -16.33
CA LEU A 404 15.02 26.19 -16.79
C LEU A 404 15.89 26.70 -15.66
N GLU A 405 17.06 27.27 -16.00
CA GLU A 405 17.96 27.91 -15.06
C GLU A 405 18.35 29.32 -15.52
N LYS A 406 18.52 30.22 -14.55
CA LYS A 406 19.10 31.54 -14.75
C LYS A 406 19.99 31.91 -13.58
N THR A 407 21.28 32.05 -13.83
CA THR A 407 22.27 32.60 -12.89
C THR A 407 22.58 34.07 -13.20
N SER A 408 22.59 34.43 -14.49
CA SER A 408 22.68 35.81 -14.98
C SER A 408 22.12 35.89 -16.41
N GLY A 409 21.62 37.05 -16.83
CA GLY A 409 21.12 37.25 -18.19
C GLY A 409 19.80 36.51 -18.47
N ASN A 410 19.78 35.70 -19.53
CA ASN A 410 18.59 35.03 -20.03
C ASN A 410 18.42 33.63 -19.42
N TRP A 411 17.18 33.11 -19.45
CA TRP A 411 16.90 31.73 -19.07
C TRP A 411 17.57 30.75 -20.06
N SER A 412 17.98 29.58 -19.58
CA SER A 412 18.41 28.46 -20.41
C SER A 412 17.67 27.18 -20.00
N ILE A 413 17.49 26.25 -20.93
CA ILE A 413 16.92 24.93 -20.61
C ILE A 413 18.03 24.10 -19.98
N THR A 414 17.91 23.77 -18.69
CA THR A 414 18.82 22.86 -17.99
C THR A 414 18.53 21.43 -18.43
N GLN A 415 17.26 21.06 -18.45
CA GLN A 415 16.80 19.77 -18.94
C GLN A 415 15.35 19.84 -19.41
N GLN A 416 15.00 18.87 -20.24
CA GLN A 416 13.66 18.62 -20.74
C GLN A 416 13.51 17.11 -20.95
N GLY A 417 12.30 16.59 -20.80
CA GLY A 417 12.03 15.18 -20.99
C GLY A 417 10.56 14.93 -21.34
N THR A 418 10.28 13.73 -21.83
CA THR A 418 8.92 13.23 -22.06
C THR A 418 8.74 11.93 -21.31
N TYR A 419 7.69 11.80 -20.51
CA TYR A 419 7.45 10.64 -19.66
C TYR A 419 6.31 9.77 -20.21
N ASN A 420 6.67 8.59 -20.75
CA ASN A 420 5.72 7.59 -21.28
C ASN A 420 6.23 6.14 -21.07
N PRO A 421 6.36 5.69 -19.81
CA PRO A 421 7.07 4.45 -19.50
C PRO A 421 6.37 3.15 -19.88
N ASP A 422 5.07 3.18 -20.22
CA ASP A 422 4.25 1.96 -20.31
C ASP A 422 3.05 2.04 -21.29
N GLY A 423 2.92 3.11 -22.09
CA GLY A 423 1.81 3.29 -23.04
C GLY A 423 0.45 3.58 -22.39
N VAL A 424 0.41 3.85 -21.09
CA VAL A 424 -0.77 4.39 -20.40
C VAL A 424 -0.77 5.91 -20.61
N SER A 425 -1.90 6.48 -21.04
CA SER A 425 -1.97 7.92 -21.26
C SER A 425 -1.82 8.69 -19.96
N ARG A 426 -1.05 9.78 -19.98
CA ARG A 426 -0.83 10.70 -18.87
C ARG A 426 -1.16 12.12 -19.29
N TRP A 427 -2.06 12.80 -18.58
CA TRP A 427 -2.48 14.19 -18.86
C TRP A 427 -2.94 14.87 -17.56
N ASN A 428 -3.41 16.12 -17.65
CA ASN A 428 -3.77 16.96 -16.50
C ASN A 428 -2.66 16.95 -15.44
N SER A 429 -1.46 17.36 -15.85
CA SER A 429 -0.26 17.30 -15.01
C SER A 429 0.00 18.56 -14.20
N THR A 430 0.83 18.43 -13.17
CA THR A 430 1.38 19.54 -12.41
C THR A 430 2.79 19.16 -11.95
N ILE A 431 3.66 20.14 -11.76
CA ILE A 431 5.08 19.91 -11.46
C ILE A 431 5.59 20.93 -10.43
N ALA A 432 6.44 20.48 -9.51
CA ALA A 432 7.06 21.34 -8.52
C ALA A 432 8.44 20.83 -8.12
N MET A 433 9.30 21.76 -7.70
CA MET A 433 10.61 21.53 -7.12
C MET A 433 10.61 21.92 -5.64
N ASN A 434 11.21 21.09 -4.78
CA ASN A 434 11.33 21.37 -3.35
C ASN A 434 12.64 22.10 -3.00
N ASP A 435 12.86 22.43 -1.73
CA ASP A 435 13.99 23.23 -1.23
C ASP A 435 15.36 22.56 -1.41
N VAL A 436 15.38 21.26 -1.69
CA VAL A 436 16.61 20.51 -1.97
C VAL A 436 16.82 20.26 -3.46
N GLY A 437 15.93 20.74 -4.33
CA GLY A 437 16.06 20.62 -5.79
C GLY A 437 15.55 19.30 -6.37
N GLN A 438 14.76 18.54 -5.62
CA GLN A 438 14.04 17.38 -6.16
C GLN A 438 12.77 17.86 -6.89
N ILE A 439 12.39 17.17 -7.97
CA ILE A 439 11.24 17.55 -8.81
C ILE A 439 10.16 16.47 -8.73
N ALA A 440 8.94 16.83 -8.37
CA ALA A 440 7.77 15.94 -8.42
C ALA A 440 6.85 16.32 -9.58
N MET A 441 6.28 15.32 -10.25
CA MET A 441 5.26 15.51 -11.28
C MET A 441 4.06 14.60 -10.98
N GLY A 442 2.88 15.19 -10.84
CA GLY A 442 1.60 14.50 -10.60
C GLY A 442 0.70 14.62 -11.81
N TYR A 443 -0.13 13.62 -12.09
CA TYR A 443 -0.99 13.58 -13.27
C TYR A 443 -2.13 12.56 -13.17
N SER A 444 -3.08 12.68 -14.11
CA SER A 444 -4.12 11.68 -14.37
C SER A 444 -3.61 10.58 -15.31
N VAL A 445 -4.19 9.37 -15.19
CA VAL A 445 -3.86 8.20 -16.03
C VAL A 445 -5.07 7.44 -16.54
N SER A 446 -5.03 6.90 -17.76
CA SER A 446 -6.09 6.04 -18.34
C SER A 446 -5.59 5.30 -19.58
N ASP A 447 -6.18 4.15 -19.89
CA ASP A 447 -5.97 3.43 -21.15
C ASP A 447 -7.28 2.80 -21.68
N ALA A 448 -7.25 2.22 -22.88
CA ALA A 448 -8.44 1.64 -23.52
C ALA A 448 -8.93 0.30 -22.91
N THR A 449 -8.14 -0.32 -22.02
CA THR A 449 -8.26 -1.75 -21.69
C THR A 449 -8.47 -2.03 -20.20
N SER A 450 -7.64 -1.48 -19.33
CA SER A 450 -7.49 -1.92 -17.95
C SER A 450 -7.24 -0.79 -16.94
N THR A 451 -6.69 0.35 -17.37
CA THR A 451 -6.48 1.51 -16.49
C THR A 451 -7.65 2.47 -16.60
N TYR A 452 -8.50 2.50 -15.57
CA TYR A 452 -9.50 3.55 -15.43
C TYR A 452 -8.86 4.88 -15.01
N PRO A 453 -9.47 6.03 -15.35
CA PRO A 453 -9.04 7.36 -14.92
C PRO A 453 -8.69 7.44 -13.43
N GLY A 454 -7.40 7.58 -13.13
CA GLY A 454 -6.83 7.59 -11.78
C GLY A 454 -5.70 8.60 -11.62
N ILE A 455 -5.03 8.57 -10.46
CA ILE A 455 -4.03 9.56 -10.03
C ILE A 455 -2.70 8.87 -9.78
N ARG A 456 -1.64 9.36 -10.42
CA ARG A 456 -0.27 8.90 -10.20
C ARG A 456 0.69 10.09 -10.05
N TYR A 457 1.87 9.81 -9.53
CA TYR A 457 2.99 10.73 -9.54
C TYR A 457 4.30 9.99 -9.85
N CYS A 458 5.27 10.72 -10.38
CA CYS A 458 6.67 10.32 -10.44
C CYS A 458 7.55 11.51 -10.02
N GLY A 459 8.87 11.39 -10.17
CA GLY A 459 9.75 12.50 -9.86
C GLY A 459 11.20 12.27 -10.25
N GLN A 460 12.02 13.25 -9.90
CA GLN A 460 13.45 13.26 -10.14
C GLN A 460 14.22 13.57 -8.85
N SER A 461 15.23 12.74 -8.56
CA SER A 461 16.23 13.00 -7.53
C SER A 461 17.21 14.09 -7.96
N THR A 462 17.88 14.71 -6.99
CA THR A 462 18.92 15.74 -7.26
C THR A 462 20.14 15.21 -8.03
N THR A 463 20.28 13.89 -8.16
CA THR A 463 21.44 13.23 -8.78
C THR A 463 21.27 12.91 -10.26
N ALA A 464 20.07 13.11 -10.82
CA ALA A 464 19.71 12.67 -12.16
C ALA A 464 19.31 13.80 -13.14
N PRO A 465 20.04 14.94 -13.27
CA PRO A 465 19.71 15.97 -14.26
C PRO A 465 20.04 15.51 -15.69
N THR A 466 19.39 14.45 -16.16
CA THR A 466 19.58 13.80 -17.47
C THR A 466 18.30 13.81 -18.30
N GLY A 467 17.30 14.63 -17.94
CA GLY A 467 15.97 14.62 -18.59
C GLY A 467 15.14 13.38 -18.24
N VAL A 468 15.44 12.71 -17.12
CA VAL A 468 14.80 11.45 -16.70
C VAL A 468 14.15 11.63 -15.32
N MET A 469 12.90 11.21 -15.17
CA MET A 469 12.24 11.00 -13.88
C MET A 469 12.69 9.65 -13.31
N ASP A 470 13.74 9.66 -12.49
CA ASP A 470 14.38 8.46 -11.91
C ASP A 470 13.63 7.90 -10.70
N ILE A 471 12.75 8.68 -10.06
CA ILE A 471 11.82 8.20 -9.05
C ILE A 471 10.71 7.41 -9.75
N ALA A 472 10.51 6.17 -9.32
CA ALA A 472 9.49 5.27 -9.83
C ALA A 472 8.09 5.89 -9.72
N GLU A 473 7.24 5.65 -10.71
CA GLU A 473 5.84 6.06 -10.67
C GLU A 473 5.10 5.30 -9.55
N VAL A 474 4.27 6.04 -8.81
CA VAL A 474 3.45 5.51 -7.73
C VAL A 474 1.99 5.88 -7.97
N SER A 475 1.10 4.91 -7.80
CA SER A 475 -0.35 5.15 -7.82
C SER A 475 -0.82 5.72 -6.48
N ILE A 476 -1.41 6.92 -6.52
CA ILE A 476 -2.14 7.50 -5.38
C ILE A 476 -3.50 6.85 -5.27
N TRP A 477 -4.17 6.69 -6.40
CA TRP A 477 -5.49 6.09 -6.46
C TRP A 477 -5.83 5.60 -7.87
N ASN A 478 -6.31 4.37 -7.95
CA ASN A 478 -6.81 3.81 -9.21
C ASN A 478 -8.32 4.08 -9.33
N GLY A 479 -8.74 4.63 -10.47
CA GLY A 479 -10.16 4.73 -10.78
C GLY A 479 -10.85 3.38 -10.84
N THR A 480 -12.17 3.38 -10.75
CA THR A 480 -13.00 2.16 -10.79
C THR A 480 -14.00 2.14 -11.94
N ASN A 481 -14.10 3.22 -12.70
CA ASN A 481 -15.05 3.34 -13.81
C ASN A 481 -14.54 4.32 -14.87
N SER A 482 -15.22 4.37 -16.01
CA SER A 482 -14.97 5.33 -17.09
C SER A 482 -16.00 6.45 -17.08
N GLN A 483 -15.59 7.67 -17.41
CA GLN A 483 -16.51 8.77 -17.63
C GLN A 483 -17.18 8.61 -19.01
N THR A 484 -18.48 8.40 -19.01
CA THR A 484 -19.26 8.07 -20.21
C THR A 484 -20.17 9.21 -20.70
N GLY A 485 -20.35 10.26 -19.88
CA GLY A 485 -21.31 11.34 -20.15
C GLY A 485 -20.76 12.60 -20.84
N ALA A 486 -19.43 12.79 -20.82
CA ALA A 486 -18.74 13.97 -21.35
C ALA A 486 -17.26 13.65 -21.63
N ASN A 487 -16.55 14.50 -22.37
CA ASN A 487 -15.10 14.41 -22.58
C ASN A 487 -14.28 15.24 -21.59
N ARG A 488 -14.87 16.29 -21.01
CA ARG A 488 -14.21 17.19 -20.07
C ARG A 488 -13.78 16.43 -18.82
N TRP A 489 -12.47 16.29 -18.61
CA TRP A 489 -11.90 15.61 -17.45
C TRP A 489 -11.62 16.62 -16.34
N GLY A 490 -10.51 17.34 -16.42
CA GLY A 490 -10.09 18.38 -15.49
C GLY A 490 -9.08 19.28 -16.18
N ASP A 491 -9.24 20.58 -16.00
CA ASP A 491 -8.46 21.59 -16.71
C ASP A 491 -7.10 21.86 -16.08
N TYR A 492 -6.92 21.49 -14.81
CA TYR A 492 -5.70 21.63 -14.03
C TYR A 492 -5.74 20.76 -12.78
N CYS A 493 -4.57 20.55 -12.19
CA CYS A 493 -4.35 20.04 -10.84
C CYS A 493 -3.21 20.81 -10.17
N ASN A 494 -2.86 20.55 -8.90
CA ASN A 494 -1.76 21.29 -8.27
C ASN A 494 -0.93 20.48 -7.26
N ILE A 495 0.40 20.55 -7.42
CA ILE A 495 1.37 20.20 -6.38
C ILE A 495 1.86 21.48 -5.70
N SER A 496 1.94 21.44 -4.37
CA SER A 496 2.50 22.50 -3.52
C SER A 496 3.55 21.91 -2.59
N ILE A 497 4.47 22.75 -2.10
CA ILE A 497 5.54 22.34 -1.17
C ILE A 497 5.09 22.66 0.26
N ASP A 498 5.29 21.73 1.18
CA ASP A 498 4.98 21.95 2.59
C ASP A 498 5.90 23.04 3.18
N PRO A 499 5.35 24.20 3.59
CA PRO A 499 6.18 25.30 4.11
C PRO A 499 6.83 24.97 5.45
N SER A 500 6.39 23.91 6.14
CA SER A 500 6.94 23.54 7.45
C SER A 500 8.26 22.76 7.38
N ASP A 501 8.54 22.10 6.27
CA ASP A 501 9.76 21.31 6.07
C ASP A 501 10.50 21.58 4.76
N GLY A 502 9.87 22.24 3.78
CA GLY A 502 10.48 22.60 2.50
C GLY A 502 10.76 21.41 1.57
N THR A 503 10.38 20.18 1.94
CA THR A 503 10.76 18.95 1.23
C THR A 503 9.59 18.07 0.83
N THR A 504 8.49 18.11 1.59
CA THR A 504 7.30 17.31 1.35
C THR A 504 6.42 17.95 0.27
N PHE A 505 6.03 17.15 -0.72
CA PHE A 505 5.07 17.56 -1.75
C PHE A 505 3.65 17.23 -1.29
N TRP A 506 2.71 18.14 -1.55
CA TRP A 506 1.28 17.93 -1.37
C TRP A 506 0.55 18.07 -2.69
N TYR A 507 -0.27 17.08 -3.02
CA TYR A 507 -0.90 16.94 -4.33
C TYR A 507 -2.40 16.67 -4.21
N THR A 508 -3.20 17.34 -5.05
CA THR A 508 -4.59 16.99 -5.29
C THR A 508 -4.89 16.79 -6.77
N ASN A 509 -5.70 15.78 -7.09
CA ASN A 509 -6.26 15.54 -8.42
C ASN A 509 -7.54 14.69 -8.32
N GLU A 510 -8.26 14.55 -9.43
CA GLU A 510 -9.47 13.74 -9.57
C GLU A 510 -9.21 12.31 -10.10
N TYR A 511 -10.12 11.41 -9.75
CA TYR A 511 -10.26 10.06 -10.30
C TYR A 511 -11.73 9.75 -10.56
N MET A 512 -11.99 8.71 -11.37
CA MET A 512 -13.35 8.29 -11.65
C MET A 512 -13.78 7.18 -10.67
N GLY A 513 -14.71 7.53 -9.77
CA GLY A 513 -15.37 6.61 -8.86
C GLY A 513 -16.47 5.78 -9.54
N SER A 514 -17.29 5.09 -8.75
CA SER A 514 -18.37 4.25 -9.30
C SER A 514 -19.45 5.06 -10.01
N SER A 515 -19.78 6.26 -9.49
CA SER A 515 -20.86 7.11 -9.99
C SER A 515 -20.50 8.57 -10.23
N THR A 516 -19.44 9.08 -9.62
CA THR A 516 -19.01 10.50 -9.69
C THR A 516 -17.50 10.60 -9.67
N HIS A 517 -16.96 11.78 -9.98
CA HIS A 517 -15.57 12.10 -9.70
C HIS A 517 -15.35 12.14 -8.19
N GLY A 518 -14.25 11.55 -7.76
CA GLY A 518 -13.71 11.74 -6.42
C GLY A 518 -12.33 12.39 -6.53
N THR A 519 -11.87 13.01 -5.46
CA THR A 519 -10.52 13.58 -5.40
C THR A 519 -9.73 12.94 -4.26
N ARG A 520 -8.39 13.05 -4.34
CA ARG A 520 -7.50 12.61 -3.27
C ARG A 520 -6.56 13.75 -2.92
N ILE A 521 -6.24 13.85 -1.64
CA ILE A 521 -5.18 14.71 -1.14
C ILE A 521 -4.08 13.80 -0.64
N ALA A 522 -2.92 13.90 -1.26
CA ALA A 522 -1.78 13.06 -0.98
C ALA A 522 -0.56 13.91 -0.61
N SER A 523 0.24 13.43 0.34
CA SER A 523 1.60 13.93 0.53
C SER A 523 2.62 12.82 0.36
N PHE A 524 3.79 13.22 -0.13
CA PHE A 524 4.90 12.32 -0.36
C PHE A 524 6.21 13.13 -0.38
N SER A 525 7.30 12.45 -0.05
CA SER A 525 8.65 12.97 -0.21
C SER A 525 9.51 11.94 -0.95
N PHE A 526 10.63 12.38 -1.49
CA PHE A 526 11.59 11.50 -2.14
C PHE A 526 12.76 11.20 -1.20
N PRO A 527 13.46 10.06 -1.38
CA PRO A 527 14.59 9.73 -0.54
C PRO A 527 15.62 10.85 -0.65
N PRO A 528 16.26 11.25 0.47
CA PRO A 528 17.36 12.20 0.38
C PRO A 528 18.43 11.64 -0.55
N SER A 529 19.10 12.51 -1.31
CA SER A 529 20.28 12.12 -2.09
C SER A 529 21.43 11.84 -1.12
N CYS A 530 21.41 10.66 -0.54
CA CYS A 530 22.21 10.36 0.61
C CYS A 530 23.08 9.13 0.31
N THR A 531 24.37 9.23 0.60
CA THR A 531 25.35 8.19 0.30
C THR A 531 25.43 7.25 1.50
N ALA A 532 24.97 6.01 1.35
CA ALA A 532 25.12 5.01 2.41
C ALA A 532 26.60 4.73 2.73
N PRO A 533 26.92 4.23 3.93
CA PRO A 533 28.26 3.72 4.25
C PRO A 533 28.71 2.66 3.23
N ALA A 534 30.02 2.43 3.13
CA ALA A 534 30.59 1.49 2.16
C ALA A 534 30.90 0.10 2.74
N VAL A 535 30.89 -0.04 4.07
CA VAL A 535 31.25 -1.25 4.81
C VAL A 535 30.11 -1.56 5.75
N GLN A 536 29.55 -2.77 5.61
CA GLN A 536 28.48 -3.28 6.46
C GLN A 536 29.02 -3.76 7.81
N ALA A 537 28.14 -3.85 8.81
CA ALA A 537 28.38 -4.64 10.00
C ALA A 537 28.69 -6.11 9.65
N SER A 538 29.40 -6.81 10.53
CA SER A 538 29.85 -8.19 10.28
C SER A 538 30.11 -8.94 11.58
N ASN A 539 30.51 -10.22 11.48
CA ASN A 539 30.89 -11.07 12.62
C ASN A 539 29.80 -11.14 13.70
N PHE A 540 28.57 -11.48 13.30
CA PHE A 540 27.50 -11.73 14.26
C PHE A 540 27.89 -12.88 15.21
N LEU A 541 27.55 -12.72 16.48
CA LEU A 541 27.75 -13.73 17.51
C LEU A 541 26.61 -13.69 18.53
N GLN A 542 25.98 -14.84 18.73
CA GLN A 542 25.15 -15.13 19.90
C GLN A 542 26.06 -15.31 21.13
N VAL A 543 26.04 -14.34 22.05
CA VAL A 543 26.82 -14.37 23.29
C VAL A 543 26.16 -15.28 24.32
N SER A 544 24.83 -15.17 24.45
CA SER A 544 24.03 -15.98 25.36
C SER A 544 22.60 -16.14 24.84
N ALA A 545 21.89 -17.17 25.30
CA ALA A 545 20.45 -17.28 25.10
C ALA A 545 19.77 -17.96 26.28
N THR A 546 18.49 -17.64 26.44
CA THR A 546 17.56 -18.28 27.35
C THR A 546 16.34 -18.77 26.55
N THR A 547 15.26 -19.15 27.24
CA THR A 547 13.99 -19.51 26.60
C THR A 547 13.22 -18.32 26.04
N SER A 548 13.58 -17.09 26.41
CA SER A 548 12.83 -15.89 26.01
C SER A 548 13.70 -14.67 25.70
N SER A 549 15.02 -14.83 25.69
CA SER A 549 15.95 -13.76 25.37
C SER A 549 17.24 -14.26 24.73
N MET A 550 17.93 -13.37 24.02
CA MET A 550 19.30 -13.59 23.52
C MET A 550 20.14 -12.33 23.69
N ASP A 551 21.40 -12.51 24.06
CA ASP A 551 22.41 -11.45 23.96
C ASP A 551 23.21 -11.67 22.68
N ILE A 552 23.25 -10.66 21.83
CA ILE A 552 23.94 -10.69 20.54
C ILE A 552 25.04 -9.63 20.49
N SER A 553 26.06 -9.89 19.67
CA SER A 553 27.14 -8.95 19.39
C SER A 553 27.56 -8.99 17.92
N TRP A 554 28.21 -7.92 17.45
CA TRP A 554 28.67 -7.76 16.08
C TRP A 554 29.87 -6.80 16.00
N THR A 555 30.52 -6.76 14.84
CA THR A 555 31.53 -5.77 14.46
C THR A 555 30.88 -4.68 13.62
N ARG A 556 31.19 -3.40 13.92
CA ARG A 556 30.73 -2.24 13.16
C ARG A 556 31.33 -2.18 11.76
N GLY A 557 30.53 -1.67 10.83
CA GLY A 557 31.00 -1.19 9.53
C GLY A 557 31.63 0.20 9.62
N ASN A 558 31.47 1.00 8.57
CA ASN A 558 32.02 2.37 8.51
C ASN A 558 30.93 3.47 8.56
N GLY A 559 29.73 3.14 9.03
CA GLY A 559 28.68 4.14 9.30
C GLY A 559 28.71 4.64 10.74
N ASP A 560 27.78 5.54 11.07
CA ASP A 560 27.66 6.11 12.42
C ASP A 560 26.81 5.23 13.34
N ALA A 561 25.80 4.55 12.78
CA ALA A 561 24.88 3.69 13.51
C ALA A 561 24.57 2.38 12.75
N VAL A 562 23.95 1.42 13.45
CA VAL A 562 23.48 0.16 12.87
C VAL A 562 22.03 -0.03 13.28
N LEU A 563 21.22 -0.44 12.31
CA LEU A 563 19.85 -0.89 12.50
C LEU A 563 19.86 -2.42 12.44
N ILE A 564 19.23 -3.07 13.41
CA ILE A 564 19.05 -4.53 13.41
C ILE A 564 17.57 -4.84 13.35
N VAL A 565 17.19 -5.56 12.30
CA VAL A 565 15.83 -6.06 12.08
C VAL A 565 15.83 -7.56 12.36
N ALA A 566 14.90 -8.04 13.18
CA ALA A 566 14.75 -9.45 13.49
C ALA A 566 13.44 -10.01 12.95
N ARG A 567 13.43 -11.30 12.59
CA ARG A 567 12.24 -12.05 12.17
C ARG A 567 12.25 -13.46 12.75
N GLU A 568 11.09 -13.94 13.17
CA GLU A 568 10.91 -15.29 13.72
C GLU A 568 10.83 -16.35 12.60
N GLY A 569 11.64 -17.40 12.68
CA GLY A 569 11.57 -18.63 11.89
C GLY A 569 11.87 -18.52 10.39
N SER A 570 12.22 -17.34 9.88
CA SER A 570 12.55 -17.11 8.47
C SER A 570 13.37 -15.83 8.29
N SER A 571 14.10 -15.72 7.18
CA SER A 571 14.86 -14.50 6.81
C SER A 571 13.99 -13.25 6.75
N VAL A 572 14.56 -12.10 7.10
CA VAL A 572 13.95 -10.78 6.94
C VAL A 572 13.56 -10.58 5.47
N ASN A 573 12.33 -10.10 5.22
CA ASN A 573 11.74 -10.03 3.88
C ASN A 573 11.65 -8.62 3.29
N SER A 574 12.22 -7.62 3.95
CA SER A 574 12.17 -6.22 3.50
C SER A 574 13.33 -5.43 4.09
N ASN A 575 13.90 -4.52 3.29
CA ASN A 575 14.97 -3.63 3.72
C ASN A 575 14.38 -2.35 4.34
N PRO A 576 15.10 -1.69 5.28
CA PRO A 576 14.78 -0.33 5.68
C PRO A 576 14.96 0.60 4.48
N VAL A 577 14.23 1.70 4.51
CA VAL A 577 14.30 2.72 3.47
C VAL A 577 15.11 3.90 3.97
N SER A 578 16.12 4.30 3.20
CA SER A 578 16.91 5.50 3.48
C SER A 578 16.05 6.75 3.62
N GLY A 579 16.38 7.61 4.59
CA GLY A 579 15.58 8.78 4.95
C GLY A 579 14.52 8.51 6.03
N ASN A 580 14.17 7.24 6.30
CA ASN A 580 13.26 6.90 7.40
C ASN A 580 14.03 6.66 8.70
N SER A 581 13.46 7.15 9.80
CA SER A 581 13.87 6.75 11.14
C SER A 581 13.00 5.59 11.60
N TYR A 582 13.61 4.58 12.23
CA TYR A 582 12.89 3.45 12.80
C TYR A 582 13.11 3.40 14.31
N THR A 583 12.01 3.26 15.05
CA THR A 583 12.05 3.13 16.51
C THR A 583 12.42 1.71 16.87
N ALA A 584 13.55 1.53 17.56
CA ALA A 584 13.96 0.22 18.06
C ALA A 584 13.33 -0.09 19.42
N ASN A 585 13.05 -1.36 19.67
CA ASN A 585 12.77 -1.86 21.01
C ASN A 585 13.41 -3.24 21.18
N SER A 586 14.11 -3.44 22.29
CA SER A 586 14.75 -4.71 22.61
C SER A 586 13.76 -5.87 22.78
N THR A 587 12.49 -5.60 23.06
CA THR A 587 11.45 -6.62 23.09
C THR A 587 10.96 -6.90 21.66
N PHE A 588 11.19 -8.11 21.17
CA PHE A 588 10.74 -8.54 19.86
C PHE A 588 9.22 -8.33 19.70
N GLY A 589 8.80 -7.85 18.53
CA GLY A 589 7.39 -7.54 18.25
C GLY A 589 6.93 -6.13 18.62
N THR A 590 7.79 -5.28 19.20
CA THR A 590 7.37 -3.96 19.71
C THR A 590 8.06 -2.75 19.06
N GLY A 591 9.20 -2.95 18.38
CA GLY A 591 9.82 -1.91 17.56
C GLY A 591 9.05 -1.67 16.26
N SER A 592 9.49 -0.70 15.46
CA SER A 592 8.94 -0.47 14.12
C SER A 592 8.94 -1.77 13.31
N GLU A 593 7.82 -2.05 12.64
CA GLU A 593 7.70 -3.17 11.71
C GLU A 593 8.17 -2.73 10.32
N ILE A 594 9.05 -3.52 9.68
CA ILE A 594 9.54 -3.27 8.32
C ILE A 594 9.14 -4.46 7.46
N GLY A 595 8.28 -4.27 6.47
CA GLY A 595 7.70 -5.39 5.71
C GLY A 595 6.68 -6.15 6.55
N THR A 596 6.75 -7.48 6.55
CA THR A 596 5.78 -8.33 7.28
C THR A 596 6.49 -9.21 8.29
N SER A 597 6.16 -8.99 9.57
CA SER A 597 6.67 -9.69 10.75
C SER A 597 8.17 -9.51 11.00
N ASN A 598 8.78 -8.45 10.47
CA ASN A 598 10.16 -8.06 10.82
C ASN A 598 10.12 -6.87 11.77
N PHE A 599 10.78 -6.97 12.92
CA PHE A 599 10.76 -5.93 13.95
C PHE A 599 12.14 -5.36 14.19
N VAL A 600 12.24 -4.04 14.28
CA VAL A 600 13.50 -3.36 14.64
C VAL A 600 13.81 -3.59 16.11
N VAL A 601 14.84 -4.40 16.38
CA VAL A 601 15.25 -4.80 17.73
C VAL A 601 16.41 -3.96 18.28
N TYR A 602 17.12 -3.25 17.41
CA TYR A 602 18.20 -2.34 17.79
C TYR A 602 18.37 -1.22 16.77
N ASN A 603 18.64 -0.01 17.26
CA ASN A 603 19.04 1.15 16.45
C ASN A 603 20.01 2.00 17.30
N GLY A 604 21.28 2.08 16.88
CA GLY A 604 22.26 2.89 17.61
C GLY A 604 23.73 2.63 17.25
N THR A 605 24.63 3.12 18.09
CA THR A 605 26.09 3.14 17.85
C THR A 605 26.86 1.99 18.49
N GLY A 606 26.17 1.08 19.18
CA GLY A 606 26.77 -0.03 19.93
C GLY A 606 27.20 -1.20 19.04
N THR A 607 27.74 -2.22 19.70
CA THR A 607 28.24 -3.49 19.13
C THR A 607 27.59 -4.72 19.75
N SER A 608 26.57 -4.52 20.58
CA SER A 608 25.84 -5.59 21.26
C SER A 608 24.44 -5.13 21.65
N ALA A 609 23.50 -6.09 21.72
CA ALA A 609 22.12 -5.86 22.15
C ALA A 609 21.57 -7.08 22.88
N SER A 610 20.71 -6.86 23.87
CA SER A 610 19.91 -7.90 24.52
C SER A 610 18.51 -7.87 23.95
N ILE A 611 18.08 -8.95 23.30
CA ILE A 611 16.75 -9.07 22.71
C ILE A 611 15.88 -9.95 23.62
N THR A 612 14.68 -9.49 23.95
CA THR A 612 13.73 -10.14 24.87
C THR A 612 12.38 -10.40 24.20
N GLY A 613 11.49 -11.14 24.88
CA GLY A 613 10.15 -11.44 24.33
C GLY A 613 10.16 -12.50 23.23
N LEU A 614 11.22 -13.29 23.15
CA LEU A 614 11.39 -14.36 22.17
C LEU A 614 10.63 -15.62 22.60
N SER A 615 10.26 -16.44 21.63
CA SER A 615 9.65 -17.76 21.81
C SER A 615 10.73 -18.81 22.08
N SER A 616 10.42 -19.79 22.93
CA SER A 616 11.36 -20.85 23.35
C SER A 616 11.65 -21.86 22.25
N GLY A 617 12.92 -22.19 22.03
CA GLY A 617 13.36 -23.18 21.03
C GLY A 617 13.14 -22.76 19.57
N ILE A 618 13.04 -21.46 19.30
CA ILE A 618 12.76 -20.90 17.98
C ILE A 618 14.00 -20.21 17.42
N GLU A 619 14.20 -20.35 16.11
CA GLU A 619 15.21 -19.65 15.33
C GLU A 619 14.74 -18.23 14.97
N TYR A 620 15.62 -17.26 15.12
CA TYR A 620 15.41 -15.87 14.77
C TYR A 620 16.50 -15.44 13.77
N HIS A 621 16.07 -14.81 12.69
CA HIS A 621 16.96 -14.25 11.67
C HIS A 621 17.13 -12.76 11.91
N PHE A 622 18.35 -12.26 11.69
CA PHE A 622 18.73 -10.87 11.91
C PHE A 622 19.37 -10.30 10.64
N SER A 623 18.92 -9.11 10.25
CA SER A 623 19.54 -8.31 9.19
C SER A 623 20.11 -7.02 9.78
N PHE A 624 21.38 -6.77 9.50
CA PHE A 624 22.17 -5.65 9.99
C PHE A 624 22.36 -4.62 8.88
N TYR A 625 22.00 -3.37 9.16
CA TYR A 625 22.14 -2.26 8.24
C TYR A 625 22.96 -1.14 8.88
N GLU A 626 24.22 -1.03 8.49
CA GLU A 626 25.07 0.11 8.79
C GLU A 626 24.54 1.36 8.08
N PHE A 627 24.49 2.50 8.78
CA PHE A 627 23.96 3.74 8.22
C PHE A 627 24.61 5.01 8.81
N PHE A 628 24.51 6.13 8.09
CA PHE A 628 24.87 7.47 8.59
C PHE A 628 23.66 8.18 9.19
N ASN A 629 23.82 8.78 10.36
CA ASN A 629 22.70 9.28 11.18
C ASN A 629 22.04 10.55 10.61
N ILE A 630 22.78 11.37 9.86
CA ILE A 630 22.28 12.68 9.41
C ILE A 630 21.05 12.55 8.51
N ASP A 631 21.05 11.55 7.62
CA ASP A 631 19.98 11.31 6.63
C ASP A 631 19.38 9.89 6.72
N ASN A 632 19.77 9.09 7.74
CA ASN A 632 19.40 7.68 7.87
C ASN A 632 19.70 6.86 6.60
N CYS A 633 20.93 6.93 6.06
CA CYS A 633 21.29 6.24 4.81
C CYS A 633 21.70 4.79 5.04
N TYR A 634 20.76 3.85 4.87
CA TYR A 634 21.03 2.44 5.12
C TYR A 634 21.81 1.80 3.97
N LEU A 635 22.90 1.12 4.30
CA LEU A 635 23.63 0.29 3.34
C LEU A 635 22.84 -0.99 3.08
N THR A 636 22.41 -1.17 1.83
CA THR A 636 21.70 -2.38 1.35
C THR A 636 22.50 -3.06 0.23
N PRO A 637 22.48 -4.41 0.12
CA PRO A 637 21.80 -5.36 1.01
C PRO A 637 22.44 -5.44 2.42
N ALA A 638 21.68 -5.96 3.38
CA ALA A 638 22.14 -6.17 4.76
C ALA A 638 23.22 -7.25 4.86
N TYR A 639 23.93 -7.27 5.99
CA TYR A 639 24.57 -8.49 6.49
C TYR A 639 23.52 -9.30 7.27
N GLU A 640 23.37 -10.59 6.95
CA GLU A 640 22.33 -11.45 7.51
C GLU A 640 22.94 -12.62 8.27
N ASP A 641 22.33 -12.98 9.39
CA ASP A 641 22.69 -14.15 10.18
C ASP A 641 21.49 -14.63 11.00
N TYR A 642 21.60 -15.78 11.68
CA TYR A 642 20.52 -16.32 12.49
C TYR A 642 21.02 -17.00 13.76
N SER A 643 20.13 -17.15 14.73
CA SER A 643 20.42 -17.77 16.01
C SER A 643 19.13 -18.26 16.67
N SER A 644 19.23 -19.25 17.55
CA SER A 644 18.05 -19.86 18.22
C SER A 644 18.04 -19.63 19.72
N THR A 645 16.86 -19.44 20.28
CA THR A 645 16.63 -19.51 21.73
C THR A 645 16.82 -20.94 22.24
N ILE A 646 17.08 -21.07 23.54
CA ILE A 646 17.16 -22.38 24.19
C ILE A 646 15.74 -22.85 24.53
N GLY A 647 15.49 -24.16 24.57
CA GLY A 647 14.15 -24.68 24.90
C GLY A 647 14.15 -26.11 25.43
N THR A 648 12.96 -26.63 25.73
CA THR A 648 12.77 -28.07 26.00
C THR A 648 13.09 -28.88 24.73
N PRO A 649 13.45 -30.17 24.84
CA PRO A 649 13.81 -30.99 23.68
C PRO A 649 12.66 -31.14 22.66
N THR A 650 12.99 -31.46 21.41
CA THR A 650 12.02 -31.86 20.37
C THR A 650 12.19 -33.35 20.08
N LEU A 651 11.11 -34.13 20.17
CA LEU A 651 11.14 -35.58 19.98
C LEU A 651 9.83 -36.16 19.47
N THR A 652 9.90 -37.37 18.90
CA THR A 652 8.75 -38.21 18.54
C THR A 652 8.79 -39.54 19.29
N THR A 653 7.62 -40.17 19.44
CA THR A 653 7.48 -41.53 19.99
C THR A 653 7.52 -42.51 18.85
N THR A 654 8.32 -43.58 18.97
CA THR A 654 8.35 -44.66 17.97
C THR A 654 7.23 -45.66 18.24
N THR A 655 6.64 -46.19 17.16
CA THR A 655 5.58 -47.20 17.19
C THR A 655 5.91 -48.38 18.10
N ILE A 656 4.90 -48.88 18.82
CA ILE A 656 5.05 -50.04 19.71
C ILE A 656 5.24 -51.32 18.90
N THR A 657 6.16 -52.17 19.37
CA THR A 657 6.49 -53.48 18.79
C THR A 657 6.65 -54.53 19.90
N SER A 658 6.80 -55.82 19.51
CA SER A 658 7.07 -56.94 20.43
C SER A 658 6.11 -57.00 21.63
N ILE A 659 4.82 -56.83 21.37
CA ILE A 659 3.75 -56.81 22.38
C ILE A 659 3.54 -58.23 22.90
N SER A 660 3.69 -58.42 24.21
CA SER A 660 3.33 -59.62 24.96
C SER A 660 2.21 -59.30 25.96
N SER A 661 1.85 -60.27 26.80
CA SER A 661 0.86 -60.07 27.85
C SER A 661 1.33 -59.21 29.02
N GLN A 662 2.65 -59.03 29.17
CA GLN A 662 3.24 -58.27 30.29
C GLN A 662 4.34 -57.29 29.89
N THR A 663 4.72 -57.27 28.61
CA THR A 663 5.80 -56.43 28.08
C THR A 663 5.48 -55.86 26.71
N ALA A 664 6.09 -54.74 26.36
CA ALA A 664 6.11 -54.22 24.99
C ALA A 664 7.40 -53.43 24.76
N ILE A 665 7.78 -53.18 23.51
CA ILE A 665 8.94 -52.35 23.15
C ILE A 665 8.44 -51.10 22.44
N SER A 666 8.92 -49.93 22.88
CA SER A 666 8.74 -48.65 22.19
C SER A 666 10.08 -47.89 22.23
N GLY A 667 10.04 -46.57 22.16
CA GLY A 667 11.21 -45.72 22.04
C GLY A 667 10.85 -44.32 21.60
N GLY A 668 11.87 -43.55 21.24
CA GLY A 668 11.68 -42.22 20.69
C GLY A 668 12.86 -41.77 19.86
N ASN A 669 12.66 -40.69 19.11
CA ASN A 669 13.73 -40.00 18.40
C ASN A 669 13.78 -38.54 18.84
N ILE A 670 14.84 -38.15 19.51
CA ILE A 670 15.08 -36.75 19.90
C ILE A 670 15.79 -36.05 18.74
N SER A 671 15.03 -35.28 17.95
CA SER A 671 15.52 -34.57 16.77
C SER A 671 16.35 -33.33 17.13
N SER A 672 16.07 -32.71 18.27
CA SER A 672 16.83 -31.56 18.77
C SER A 672 16.84 -31.52 20.30
N ASN A 673 17.96 -31.09 20.88
CA ASN A 673 18.06 -30.78 22.30
C ASN A 673 17.79 -29.29 22.60
N ASN A 674 17.54 -28.49 21.56
CA ASN A 674 17.28 -27.05 21.60
C ASN A 674 18.26 -26.29 22.50
N GLY A 675 19.55 -26.58 22.35
CA GLY A 675 20.65 -25.84 22.99
C GLY A 675 21.05 -26.31 24.40
N ALA A 676 20.32 -27.25 25.01
CA ALA A 676 20.63 -27.76 26.34
C ALA A 676 20.79 -29.28 26.38
N ALA A 677 21.79 -29.78 27.10
CA ALA A 677 22.07 -31.21 27.17
C ALA A 677 20.89 -32.00 27.74
N ILE A 678 20.55 -33.11 27.09
CA ILE A 678 19.51 -34.05 27.58
C ILE A 678 20.04 -34.78 28.81
N THR A 679 19.37 -34.61 29.95
CA THR A 679 19.74 -35.21 31.24
C THR A 679 19.07 -36.57 31.47
N VAL A 680 17.91 -36.81 30.87
CA VAL A 680 17.25 -38.12 30.86
C VAL A 680 16.28 -38.22 29.68
N ARG A 681 16.12 -39.42 29.12
CA ARG A 681 15.08 -39.77 28.15
C ARG A 681 14.45 -41.11 28.51
N GLY A 682 13.25 -41.36 28.02
CA GLY A 682 12.60 -42.65 28.16
C GLY A 682 11.20 -42.68 27.58
N ILE A 683 10.41 -43.64 28.01
CA ILE A 683 8.99 -43.79 27.67
C ILE A 683 8.16 -43.67 28.94
N CYS A 684 7.01 -43.02 28.88
CA CYS A 684 6.00 -43.01 29.93
C CYS A 684 4.67 -43.59 29.42
N TRP A 685 3.95 -44.31 30.28
CA TRP A 685 2.69 -44.98 29.93
C TRP A 685 1.68 -45.04 31.08
N ASN A 686 0.41 -45.17 30.72
CA ASN A 686 -0.71 -45.38 31.65
C ASN A 686 -1.86 -46.12 30.93
N THR A 687 -2.95 -46.41 31.64
CA THR A 687 -4.16 -47.05 31.08
C THR A 687 -5.31 -46.06 30.81
N SER A 688 -5.13 -44.78 31.12
CA SER A 688 -6.13 -43.73 30.90
C SER A 688 -5.50 -42.34 30.89
N GLY A 689 -5.94 -41.49 29.96
CA GLY A 689 -5.44 -40.12 29.80
C GLY A 689 -4.03 -40.05 29.22
N THR A 690 -3.51 -38.83 29.02
CA THR A 690 -2.21 -38.62 28.36
C THR A 690 -1.03 -38.87 29.32
N PRO A 691 -0.15 -39.86 29.05
CA PRO A 691 0.94 -40.20 29.96
C PRO A 691 1.97 -39.07 30.12
N THR A 692 2.49 -38.93 31.34
CA THR A 692 3.65 -38.08 31.68
C THR A 692 4.62 -38.83 32.59
N ILE A 693 5.75 -38.22 32.94
CA ILE A 693 6.73 -38.81 33.87
C ILE A 693 6.22 -38.98 35.32
N THR A 694 4.97 -38.61 35.63
CA THR A 694 4.33 -38.93 36.91
C THR A 694 3.59 -40.27 36.88
N ASN A 695 3.50 -40.93 35.72
CA ASN A 695 2.91 -42.27 35.55
C ASN A 695 4.01 -43.35 35.61
N PHE A 696 3.78 -44.51 34.99
CA PHE A 696 4.87 -45.47 34.78
C PHE A 696 5.82 -44.93 33.73
N TYR A 697 7.13 -45.05 33.95
CA TYR A 697 8.12 -44.58 33.00
C TYR A 697 9.44 -45.36 33.10
N THR A 698 10.23 -45.30 32.03
CA THR A 698 11.61 -45.81 31.97
C THR A 698 12.63 -44.67 32.00
N SER A 699 13.90 -44.99 32.24
CA SER A 699 15.03 -44.07 32.11
C SER A 699 16.11 -44.71 31.25
N ASP A 700 16.15 -44.33 29.97
CA ASP A 700 16.91 -44.98 28.89
C ASP A 700 18.15 -44.16 28.47
N GLY A 701 18.70 -43.40 29.42
CA GLY A 701 19.97 -42.68 29.29
C GLY A 701 19.83 -41.21 28.87
N THR A 702 20.86 -40.70 28.20
CA THR A 702 21.04 -39.27 27.84
C THR A 702 21.33 -39.10 26.35
N GLY A 703 21.37 -37.85 25.88
CA GLY A 703 21.74 -37.50 24.51
C GLY A 703 20.58 -37.52 23.50
N THR A 704 20.83 -36.99 22.30
CA THR A 704 19.87 -36.95 21.18
C THR A 704 19.84 -38.25 20.38
N GLY A 705 18.99 -38.30 19.35
CA GLY A 705 18.84 -39.44 18.46
C GLY A 705 17.81 -40.47 18.93
N THR A 706 17.84 -41.63 18.29
CA THR A 706 16.91 -42.72 18.55
C THR A 706 17.29 -43.52 19.80
N PHE A 707 16.27 -43.99 20.52
CA PHE A 707 16.41 -44.93 21.62
C PHE A 707 15.23 -45.89 21.65
N ASN A 708 15.46 -47.09 22.18
CA ASN A 708 14.42 -48.09 22.43
C ASN A 708 14.24 -48.26 23.94
N SER A 709 13.04 -48.64 24.34
CA SER A 709 12.68 -48.90 25.73
C SER A 709 11.77 -50.11 25.86
N SER A 710 11.95 -50.85 26.95
CA SER A 710 11.13 -52.02 27.30
C SER A 710 10.13 -51.64 28.37
N LEU A 711 8.84 -51.66 28.02
CA LEU A 711 7.73 -51.54 28.96
C LEU A 711 7.53 -52.89 29.62
N THR A 712 7.48 -52.94 30.95
CA THR A 712 7.35 -54.17 31.74
C THR A 712 6.29 -54.02 32.84
N GLY A 713 5.76 -55.13 33.35
CA GLY A 713 4.74 -55.11 34.39
C GLY A 713 3.38 -54.66 33.87
N LEU A 714 3.13 -54.89 32.58
CA LEU A 714 1.83 -54.64 31.97
C LEU A 714 0.85 -55.73 32.36
N ASN A 715 -0.43 -55.40 32.37
CA ASN A 715 -1.49 -56.36 32.62
C ASN A 715 -1.95 -56.96 31.29
N PRO A 716 -2.23 -58.27 31.20
CA PRO A 716 -2.78 -58.90 30.00
C PRO A 716 -4.11 -58.27 29.58
N LEU A 717 -4.42 -58.32 28.30
CA LEU A 717 -5.67 -57.78 27.71
C LEU A 717 -6.00 -56.33 28.12
N THR A 718 -4.99 -55.51 28.39
CA THR A 718 -5.16 -54.13 28.85
C THR A 718 -4.64 -53.14 27.82
N GLN A 719 -5.43 -52.09 27.55
CA GLN A 719 -5.04 -50.99 26.69
C GLN A 719 -4.13 -50.00 27.44
N TYR A 720 -3.08 -49.53 26.76
CA TYR A 720 -2.13 -48.56 27.26
C TYR A 720 -1.91 -47.41 26.27
N PHE A 721 -1.76 -46.20 26.82
CA PHE A 721 -1.28 -45.01 26.12
C PHE A 721 0.21 -44.83 26.42
N VAL A 722 1.02 -44.46 25.41
CA VAL A 722 2.48 -44.44 25.48
C VAL A 722 3.04 -43.18 24.84
N ARG A 723 4.03 -42.54 25.49
CA ARG A 723 4.77 -41.39 24.94
C ARG A 723 6.26 -41.47 25.27
N ALA A 724 7.11 -41.13 24.31
CA ALA A 724 8.50 -40.81 24.58
C ALA A 724 8.60 -39.49 25.34
N TYR A 725 9.55 -39.39 26.28
CA TYR A 725 9.88 -38.15 26.97
C TYR A 725 11.39 -37.90 26.93
N ALA A 726 11.78 -36.63 26.98
CA ALA A 726 13.15 -36.20 27.18
C ALA A 726 13.20 -34.94 28.05
N THR A 727 14.18 -34.88 28.94
CA THR A 727 14.36 -33.78 29.89
C THR A 727 15.73 -33.13 29.68
N ASN A 728 15.77 -31.81 29.72
CA ASN A 728 17.00 -31.02 29.84
C ASN A 728 16.86 -30.03 31.01
N SER A 729 17.81 -29.12 31.20
CA SER A 729 17.76 -28.11 32.28
C SER A 729 16.56 -27.15 32.20
N TYR A 730 15.80 -27.15 31.10
CA TYR A 730 14.67 -26.25 30.87
C TYR A 730 13.31 -26.95 30.94
N GLY A 731 13.27 -28.27 31.10
CA GLY A 731 12.05 -29.02 31.35
C GLY A 731 11.97 -30.34 30.57
N THR A 732 10.79 -30.97 30.64
CA THR A 732 10.50 -32.24 29.99
C THR A 732 9.56 -32.03 28.81
N ALA A 733 9.97 -32.50 27.63
CA ALA A 733 9.13 -32.58 26.45
C ALA A 733 8.68 -34.02 26.20
N TYR A 734 7.60 -34.16 25.43
CA TYR A 734 6.99 -35.44 25.12
C TYR A 734 6.69 -35.57 23.62
N GLY A 735 6.86 -36.77 23.07
CA GLY A 735 6.50 -37.09 21.69
C GLY A 735 4.99 -37.22 21.48
N ASN A 736 4.60 -37.63 20.27
CA ASN A 736 3.23 -38.03 19.95
C ASN A 736 2.76 -39.20 20.82
N GLU A 737 1.45 -39.31 21.04
CA GLU A 737 0.85 -40.43 21.78
C GLU A 737 0.62 -41.63 20.86
N GLU A 738 0.97 -42.81 21.36
CA GLU A 738 0.71 -44.09 20.73
C GLU A 738 -0.16 -44.95 21.65
N VAL A 739 -0.96 -45.85 21.07
CA VAL A 739 -1.91 -46.70 21.81
C VAL A 739 -1.75 -48.15 21.39
N PHE A 740 -1.73 -49.07 22.36
CA PHE A 740 -1.71 -50.50 22.10
C PHE A 740 -2.45 -51.30 23.18
N THR A 741 -2.82 -52.54 22.86
CA THR A 741 -3.38 -53.50 23.82
C THR A 741 -2.43 -54.67 23.96
N THR A 742 -2.12 -55.08 25.19
CA THR A 742 -1.26 -56.23 25.47
C THR A 742 -1.89 -57.54 25.00
N ALA A 743 -1.05 -58.52 24.67
CA ALA A 743 -1.49 -59.84 24.23
C ALA A 743 -2.15 -60.67 25.34
N CYS A 744 -2.69 -61.81 24.93
CA CYS A 744 -3.30 -62.82 25.78
C CYS A 744 -2.40 -63.38 26.89
N GLY A 745 -2.95 -63.52 28.09
CA GLY A 745 -2.29 -64.12 29.25
C GLY A 745 -3.23 -64.32 30.45
N THR A 746 -2.71 -64.87 31.54
CA THR A 746 -3.49 -65.05 32.78
C THR A 746 -3.87 -63.70 33.38
N VAL A 747 -5.16 -63.43 33.50
CA VAL A 747 -5.69 -62.18 34.05
C VAL A 747 -5.52 -62.17 35.56
N THR A 748 -4.83 -61.16 36.08
CA THR A 748 -4.51 -60.98 37.51
C THR A 748 -5.10 -59.70 38.10
N VAL A 749 -5.70 -58.84 37.28
CA VAL A 749 -6.25 -57.53 37.66
C VAL A 749 -7.77 -57.53 37.52
N PHE A 750 -8.45 -57.06 38.57
CA PHE A 750 -9.90 -57.07 38.69
C PHE A 750 -10.42 -55.67 39.10
N PRO A 751 -11.65 -55.28 38.69
CA PRO A 751 -12.60 -56.06 37.88
C PRO A 751 -12.14 -56.19 36.44
N PHE A 752 -12.22 -57.41 35.89
CA PHE A 752 -12.04 -57.65 34.46
C PHE A 752 -13.41 -57.61 33.80
N SER A 753 -13.54 -56.84 32.71
CA SER A 753 -14.78 -56.72 31.95
C SER A 753 -14.53 -57.09 30.50
N GLN A 754 -15.41 -57.91 29.94
CA GLN A 754 -15.47 -58.18 28.52
C GLN A 754 -16.89 -57.90 28.02
N ASN A 755 -17.01 -57.11 26.95
CA ASN A 755 -18.28 -56.78 26.30
C ASN A 755 -18.38 -57.29 24.85
N PHE A 756 -17.32 -57.87 24.29
CA PHE A 756 -17.26 -58.49 22.96
C PHE A 756 -17.44 -57.52 21.78
N ASP A 757 -17.62 -56.23 22.03
CA ASP A 757 -17.99 -55.23 21.00
C ASP A 757 -16.91 -55.03 19.93
N THR A 758 -15.64 -55.31 20.25
CA THR A 758 -14.51 -55.21 19.32
C THR A 758 -14.23 -56.51 18.56
N TRP A 759 -14.93 -57.60 18.88
CA TRP A 759 -14.72 -58.89 18.24
C TRP A 759 -15.32 -58.93 16.84
N THR A 760 -14.71 -59.72 15.96
CA THR A 760 -15.19 -59.85 14.58
C THR A 760 -16.47 -60.66 14.53
N VAL A 761 -17.55 -60.08 14.01
CA VAL A 761 -18.86 -60.74 13.85
C VAL A 761 -18.73 -61.95 12.90
N SER A 762 -19.17 -63.12 13.35
CA SER A 762 -19.30 -64.33 12.54
C SER A 762 -20.70 -64.45 11.92
N SER A 763 -20.83 -65.34 10.95
CA SER A 763 -22.15 -65.70 10.41
C SER A 763 -22.76 -66.79 11.29
N PRO A 764 -24.06 -66.73 11.62
CA PRO A 764 -24.69 -67.75 12.44
C PRO A 764 -24.55 -69.14 11.84
N ASP A 765 -24.08 -70.11 12.63
CA ASP A 765 -24.02 -71.50 12.21
C ASP A 765 -25.39 -72.19 12.36
N TYR A 766 -26.12 -72.27 11.24
CA TYR A 766 -27.37 -73.04 11.15
C TYR A 766 -27.15 -74.53 10.84
N ALA A 767 -25.92 -74.93 10.49
CA ALA A 767 -25.56 -76.31 10.17
C ALA A 767 -25.20 -77.13 11.41
N CYS A 768 -25.01 -76.47 12.55
CA CYS A 768 -24.83 -77.09 13.87
C CYS A 768 -23.54 -77.93 13.93
N THR A 769 -22.41 -77.28 13.69
CA THR A 769 -21.09 -77.91 13.64
C THR A 769 -20.11 -77.29 14.63
N ALA A 770 -19.34 -78.13 15.32
CA ALA A 770 -18.16 -77.74 16.09
C ALA A 770 -16.90 -77.92 15.23
N ASP A 771 -16.76 -77.11 14.18
CA ASP A 771 -15.69 -77.24 13.18
C ASP A 771 -14.49 -76.32 13.44
N GLY A 772 -14.56 -75.48 14.47
CA GLY A 772 -13.53 -74.53 14.88
C GLY A 772 -13.39 -73.34 13.93
N THR A 773 -14.36 -73.11 13.05
CA THR A 773 -14.29 -71.99 12.08
C THR A 773 -14.44 -70.63 12.74
N VAL A 774 -15.11 -70.55 13.89
CA VAL A 774 -15.27 -69.33 14.65
C VAL A 774 -14.12 -69.15 15.63
N VAL A 775 -13.23 -68.21 15.31
CA VAL A 775 -12.13 -67.79 16.19
C VAL A 775 -12.62 -66.69 17.11
N LEU A 776 -12.58 -66.94 18.42
CA LEU A 776 -12.89 -65.94 19.44
C LEU A 776 -11.62 -65.16 19.82
N ASP A 777 -11.79 -63.88 20.16
CA ASP A 777 -10.70 -62.97 20.53
C ASP A 777 -10.46 -62.96 22.05
N ASP A 778 -9.43 -62.22 22.50
CA ASP A 778 -9.11 -62.01 23.92
C ASP A 778 -8.99 -63.30 24.74
N CYS A 779 -8.44 -64.36 24.14
CA CYS A 779 -8.17 -65.69 24.72
C CYS A 779 -9.40 -66.47 25.16
N TRP A 780 -10.57 -66.06 24.69
CA TRP A 780 -11.72 -66.95 24.69
C TRP A 780 -11.53 -68.00 23.60
N VAL A 781 -12.01 -69.21 23.84
CA VAL A 781 -11.90 -70.30 22.87
C VAL A 781 -13.18 -71.12 22.83
N ASN A 782 -13.62 -71.44 21.61
CA ASN A 782 -14.52 -72.56 21.41
C ASN A 782 -13.76 -73.86 21.70
N MET A 783 -14.32 -74.69 22.58
CA MET A 783 -13.68 -75.93 23.02
C MET A 783 -14.12 -77.06 22.10
N GLY A 784 -13.18 -77.86 21.58
CA GLY A 784 -13.55 -79.02 20.76
C GLY A 784 -14.10 -80.21 21.57
N GLY A 785 -14.78 -81.12 20.88
CA GLY A 785 -15.33 -82.36 21.45
C GLY A 785 -16.81 -82.29 21.84
N ASP A 786 -17.49 -81.24 21.40
CA ASP A 786 -18.92 -80.96 21.54
C ASP A 786 -19.61 -80.90 20.16
N ASP A 787 -20.84 -80.39 20.11
CA ASP A 787 -21.70 -80.46 18.94
C ASP A 787 -21.69 -79.17 18.10
N ILE A 788 -21.53 -77.99 18.73
CA ILE A 788 -21.61 -76.66 18.09
C ILE A 788 -20.61 -75.65 18.65
N ASP A 789 -20.11 -74.75 17.79
CA ASP A 789 -19.32 -73.59 18.22
C ASP A 789 -20.20 -72.37 18.57
N TRP A 790 -19.70 -71.50 19.45
CA TRP A 790 -20.30 -70.19 19.70
C TRP A 790 -19.88 -69.18 18.63
N ASP A 791 -20.86 -68.45 18.13
CA ASP A 791 -20.74 -67.35 17.18
C ASP A 791 -20.57 -65.99 17.86
N ILE A 792 -20.00 -65.01 17.15
CA ILE A 792 -20.10 -63.59 17.51
C ILE A 792 -21.19 -62.97 16.64
N PHE A 793 -22.24 -62.43 17.24
CA PHE A 793 -23.36 -61.87 16.49
C PHE A 793 -23.71 -60.44 16.92
N THR A 794 -24.38 -59.72 16.02
CA THR A 794 -24.87 -58.36 16.26
C THR A 794 -26.27 -58.19 15.67
N GLY A 795 -27.10 -57.36 16.30
CA GLY A 795 -28.48 -57.13 15.88
C GLY A 795 -29.44 -58.25 16.28
N SER A 796 -30.52 -58.41 15.51
CA SER A 796 -31.58 -59.40 15.79
C SER A 796 -31.24 -60.79 15.29
N THR A 797 -31.48 -61.81 16.11
CA THR A 797 -31.37 -63.22 15.72
C THR A 797 -32.21 -63.56 14.48
N GLY A 798 -31.72 -64.45 13.62
CA GLY A 798 -32.39 -64.79 12.35
C GLY A 798 -33.70 -65.60 12.48
N SER A 799 -33.90 -66.26 13.62
CA SER A 799 -35.08 -67.08 13.90
C SER A 799 -36.27 -66.25 14.43
N GLY A 800 -37.49 -66.70 14.12
CA GLY A 800 -38.72 -66.03 14.55
C GLY A 800 -39.09 -66.35 16.00
N SER A 801 -39.60 -65.36 16.76
CA SER A 801 -39.93 -65.50 18.19
C SER A 801 -38.73 -65.91 19.07
N THR A 802 -37.53 -65.52 18.67
CA THR A 802 -36.28 -65.62 19.45
C THR A 802 -35.70 -64.21 19.69
N GLY A 803 -34.55 -64.13 20.35
CA GLY A 803 -33.80 -62.88 20.51
C GLY A 803 -32.38 -63.18 21.02
N PRO A 804 -31.54 -62.17 21.28
CA PRO A 804 -31.90 -60.75 21.47
C PRO A 804 -32.02 -59.94 20.15
N SER A 805 -32.40 -58.67 20.26
CA SER A 805 -32.42 -57.70 19.15
C SER A 805 -31.14 -56.86 19.03
N SER A 806 -30.26 -56.91 20.04
CA SER A 806 -28.98 -56.20 20.13
C SER A 806 -28.14 -56.76 21.29
N GLY A 807 -26.85 -56.38 21.36
CA GLY A 807 -26.01 -56.58 22.54
C GLY A 807 -26.55 -55.89 23.82
N TYR A 808 -26.00 -56.27 24.97
CA TYR A 808 -26.49 -55.89 26.30
C TYR A 808 -26.57 -54.37 26.52
N SER A 809 -25.64 -53.60 25.94
CA SER A 809 -25.61 -52.13 26.06
C SER A 809 -26.67 -51.41 25.19
N GLY A 810 -27.59 -52.16 24.56
CA GLY A 810 -28.57 -51.64 23.59
C GLY A 810 -28.02 -51.48 22.17
N SER A 811 -26.73 -51.79 21.98
CA SER A 811 -26.01 -51.86 20.71
C SER A 811 -24.84 -52.84 20.89
N GLY A 812 -24.05 -53.09 19.83
CA GLY A 812 -22.83 -53.89 19.96
C GLY A 812 -23.03 -55.40 19.80
N ASN A 813 -21.96 -56.15 20.06
CA ASN A 813 -21.86 -57.58 19.75
C ASN A 813 -22.19 -58.44 20.98
N TYR A 814 -22.48 -59.71 20.75
CA TYR A 814 -22.67 -60.71 21.80
C TYR A 814 -22.29 -62.09 21.27
N ILE A 815 -21.91 -63.00 22.17
CA ILE A 815 -21.71 -64.40 21.79
C ILE A 815 -23.05 -65.14 21.71
N TYR A 816 -23.19 -66.00 20.72
CA TYR A 816 -24.47 -66.53 20.27
C TYR A 816 -24.39 -68.01 19.89
N THR A 817 -25.47 -68.76 20.11
CA THR A 817 -25.70 -70.09 19.51
C THR A 817 -27.13 -70.16 19.00
N GLU A 818 -27.33 -70.67 17.79
CA GLU A 818 -28.67 -70.83 17.20
C GLU A 818 -29.35 -72.09 17.71
N SER A 819 -30.32 -71.94 18.62
CA SER A 819 -31.05 -73.09 19.17
C SER A 819 -32.17 -73.64 18.28
N SER A 820 -32.67 -72.85 17.31
CA SER A 820 -33.87 -73.22 16.53
C SER A 820 -33.60 -74.33 15.51
N SER A 821 -32.41 -74.33 14.91
CA SER A 821 -31.94 -75.40 14.02
C SER A 821 -31.10 -76.45 14.74
N CYS A 822 -30.44 -76.09 15.85
CA CYS A 822 -29.49 -76.95 16.57
C CYS A 822 -30.07 -77.49 17.89
N PHE A 823 -31.27 -78.07 17.83
CA PHE A 823 -31.92 -78.60 19.04
C PHE A 823 -31.10 -79.75 19.65
N SER A 824 -30.98 -79.76 20.98
CA SER A 824 -30.23 -80.75 21.77
C SER A 824 -28.72 -80.82 21.53
N SER A 825 -28.14 -79.86 20.78
CA SER A 825 -26.69 -79.70 20.65
C SER A 825 -26.08 -79.01 21.87
N THR A 826 -24.84 -79.35 22.20
CA THR A 826 -24.05 -78.69 23.26
C THR A 826 -22.86 -77.96 22.65
N GLY A 827 -22.57 -76.75 23.13
CA GLY A 827 -21.38 -75.98 22.76
C GLY A 827 -20.70 -75.36 23.99
N TYR A 828 -19.37 -75.45 24.07
CA TYR A 828 -18.57 -74.95 25.18
C TYR A 828 -17.66 -73.81 24.74
N VAL A 829 -17.77 -72.70 25.46
CA VAL A 829 -16.81 -71.60 25.38
C VAL A 829 -16.01 -71.52 26.68
N LYS A 830 -14.70 -71.38 26.55
CA LYS A 830 -13.78 -71.20 27.69
C LYS A 830 -13.22 -69.78 27.67
N SER A 831 -13.24 -69.12 28.83
CA SER A 831 -12.62 -67.81 29.04
C SER A 831 -11.09 -67.89 29.15
N PRO A 832 -10.37 -66.76 29.20
CA PRO A 832 -9.00 -66.74 29.68
C PRO A 832 -8.87 -67.33 31.08
N ASN A 833 -7.63 -67.68 31.44
CA ASN A 833 -7.31 -68.08 32.79
C ASN A 833 -7.28 -66.86 33.71
N PHE A 834 -7.90 -66.98 34.89
CA PHE A 834 -7.94 -65.94 35.91
C PHE A 834 -7.17 -66.40 37.15
N ASP A 835 -6.22 -65.59 37.61
CA ASP A 835 -5.57 -65.79 38.92
C ASP A 835 -6.39 -65.05 39.98
N LEU A 836 -7.24 -65.80 40.67
CA LEU A 836 -8.15 -65.26 41.69
C LEU A 836 -7.49 -65.14 43.08
N THR A 837 -6.20 -65.45 43.24
CA THR A 837 -5.54 -65.51 44.56
C THR A 837 -5.53 -64.17 45.31
N SER A 838 -5.65 -63.06 44.59
CA SER A 838 -5.73 -61.70 45.16
C SER A 838 -7.12 -61.31 45.66
N LEU A 839 -8.16 -62.10 45.36
CA LEU A 839 -9.54 -61.77 45.70
C LEU A 839 -10.02 -62.54 46.94
N SER A 840 -10.59 -61.80 47.89
CA SER A 840 -11.25 -62.38 49.06
C SER A 840 -12.69 -62.81 48.80
N ASN A 841 -13.32 -62.26 47.75
CA ASN A 841 -14.66 -62.62 47.29
C ASN A 841 -14.71 -62.47 45.76
N ALA A 842 -14.45 -63.57 45.04
CA ALA A 842 -14.51 -63.57 43.58
C ALA A 842 -15.98 -63.62 43.12
N GLU A 843 -16.38 -62.66 42.27
CA GLU A 843 -17.73 -62.55 41.73
C GLU A 843 -17.67 -62.52 40.19
N LEU A 844 -18.50 -63.34 39.55
CA LEU A 844 -18.75 -63.29 38.11
C LEU A 844 -20.14 -62.71 37.88
N VAL A 845 -20.19 -61.56 37.19
CA VAL A 845 -21.42 -60.94 36.74
C VAL A 845 -21.45 -60.99 35.22
N PHE A 846 -22.51 -61.55 34.65
CA PHE A 846 -22.72 -61.59 33.20
C PHE A 846 -24.19 -61.41 32.86
N TYR A 847 -24.45 -60.98 31.63
CA TYR A 847 -25.79 -60.84 31.08
C TYR A 847 -26.03 -61.94 30.05
N TYR A 848 -27.25 -62.47 30.03
CA TYR A 848 -27.65 -63.52 29.09
C TYR A 848 -29.04 -63.24 28.55
N HIS A 849 -29.33 -63.75 27.35
CA HIS A 849 -30.65 -63.68 26.74
C HIS A 849 -31.05 -65.06 26.23
N MET A 850 -32.12 -65.62 26.80
CA MET A 850 -32.64 -66.94 26.44
C MET A 850 -34.15 -66.85 26.26
N TYR A 851 -34.61 -66.83 25.00
CA TYR A 851 -36.03 -66.69 24.65
C TYR A 851 -36.38 -67.58 23.45
N GLY A 852 -37.37 -68.47 23.62
CA GLY A 852 -37.86 -69.38 22.58
C GLY A 852 -38.23 -70.77 23.13
N ASN A 853 -39.10 -71.49 22.42
CA ASN A 853 -39.59 -72.80 22.87
C ASN A 853 -38.51 -73.91 22.91
N SER A 854 -37.41 -73.72 22.19
CA SER A 854 -36.30 -74.69 22.05
C SER A 854 -34.99 -74.22 22.71
N MET A 855 -35.04 -73.16 23.53
CA MET A 855 -33.86 -72.40 23.99
C MET A 855 -32.89 -73.15 24.93
N GLY A 856 -33.17 -74.40 25.29
CA GLY A 856 -32.26 -75.24 26.07
C GLY A 856 -31.88 -74.65 27.44
N SER A 857 -30.63 -74.86 27.86
CA SER A 857 -30.08 -74.42 29.15
C SER A 857 -28.67 -73.84 28.99
N LEU A 858 -28.35 -72.78 29.73
CA LEU A 858 -26.99 -72.26 29.89
C LEU A 858 -26.43 -72.67 31.24
N SER A 859 -25.22 -73.24 31.25
CA SER A 859 -24.51 -73.59 32.48
C SER A 859 -23.16 -72.88 32.53
N VAL A 860 -22.80 -72.33 33.70
CA VAL A 860 -21.47 -71.78 33.95
C VAL A 860 -20.70 -72.75 34.84
N GLN A 861 -19.51 -73.13 34.40
CA GLN A 861 -18.65 -74.07 35.10
C GLN A 861 -17.31 -73.41 35.43
N ILE A 862 -16.70 -73.84 36.53
CA ILE A 862 -15.35 -73.42 36.92
C ILE A 862 -14.44 -74.62 36.73
N SER A 863 -13.41 -74.47 35.91
CA SER A 863 -12.33 -75.45 35.77
C SER A 863 -11.08 -74.91 36.46
N THR A 864 -10.40 -75.76 37.22
CA THR A 864 -9.03 -75.51 37.65
C THR A 864 -8.11 -76.10 36.60
N ASP A 865 -7.43 -75.24 35.85
CA ASP A 865 -6.37 -75.65 34.92
C ASP A 865 -5.07 -76.03 35.64
#